data_AF-A0A7V6IM91-F1
#
_entry.id   AF-A0A7V6IM91-F1
#
_cell.length_a   1.000
_cell.length_b   1.000
_cell.length_c   1.000
_cell.angle_alpha   90.00
_cell.angle_beta   90.00
_cell.angle_gamma   90.00
#
_symmetry.space_group_name_H-M   'P 1'
#
loop_
_entity.id
_entity.type
_entity.pdbx_description
1 polymer ?
#
loop_
_entity_poly.entity_id
_entity_poly.type
_entity_poly.pdbx_seq_one_letter_code
_entity_poly.pdbx_strand_id
1 'polypeptide(L)'
;MTKHFKLINNILGWLIGILASTVYILTAEPTASWWDCGEYISTAYKLLVGHPPGAPTFQLIGRIFSMFAGGDVTKVAFCINAMSAICSGLTIMFLFWTITKLGTKLVAKFGEMTPGRMIAVLGSALVGGLTYTFSDTFWFSAVEGEVYAMSSFFTALVFWCILKWEEEYDNQKENVNPHRWLILISYLVGLSIGVHLLNLLTLPAIVLVVYFKLSKKATVMGVVQTIGIISFFVAFFFSIGWRFFIWIFITAPALYFSVKKGTIRSKAEWGVLLSLAGSFVLLGTILYLIIPGIVSLAGKFEIFFINSIGLPFHSGTIIYFLIIFALIGWGLYYSYKNGKKILLSGVYSFIFLLIGYSTFLTLVIRSNADPTIDENNPENAVALLAYLNREQYGSNPLIYGQTYAYDPQKVTYKNGSPVYVKDEVNKKYRISDKREGREPQYASSDCMLFPRMWDRGHQREYINWLKNQYDSDSRSDKEARRHLEQRKMPTWEHNIKFLQSYQFNYMYFRYFMWNFSGRQNDFQGRGGQLDGNFITGIPFIDEALVGSQKDLPKSIERPGTNKYYLLPLLLGLIGLVFYSIKDGKNSFIVFMLFLMTGLAIAFYLNMYAFQPRERDYAFAASFYAFSIWVGFGVYAIYALVDKLKKEWVKVGSAVLITLICIGLVPGIMAKENWDDHSRAHRYTALAIAKNYLDSCAPNAILFTLGDNDTFPLW
;
A
#
# COMPACT_ATOMS: atom_id res chain seq x y z
N MET A 1 -13.68 -14.58 -26.53
CA MET A 1 -12.65 -13.61 -26.99
C MET A 1 -11.99 -14.15 -28.24
N THR A 2 -11.93 -13.35 -29.31
CA THR A 2 -11.24 -13.72 -30.56
C THR A 2 -9.73 -13.88 -30.31
N LYS A 3 -9.04 -14.75 -31.07
CA LYS A 3 -7.58 -14.91 -30.99
C LYS A 3 -6.85 -13.58 -31.18
N HIS A 4 -7.36 -12.73 -32.08
CA HIS A 4 -6.85 -11.39 -32.37
C HIS A 4 -6.86 -10.45 -31.15
N PHE A 5 -7.96 -10.38 -30.39
CA PHE A 5 -8.03 -9.54 -29.17
C PHE A 5 -6.94 -9.93 -28.17
N LYS A 6 -6.78 -11.24 -27.92
CA LYS A 6 -5.80 -11.74 -26.95
C LYS A 6 -4.37 -11.38 -27.35
N LEU A 7 -4.05 -11.50 -28.64
CA LEU A 7 -2.73 -11.13 -29.15
C LEU A 7 -2.45 -9.63 -28.96
N ILE A 8 -3.38 -8.77 -29.40
CA ILE A 8 -3.23 -7.31 -29.29
C ILE A 8 -3.15 -6.88 -27.81
N ASN A 9 -4.01 -7.41 -26.96
CA ASN A 9 -4.00 -7.14 -25.51
C ASN A 9 -2.66 -7.51 -24.87
N ASN A 10 -2.09 -8.66 -25.22
CA ASN A 10 -0.82 -9.09 -24.65
C ASN A 10 0.34 -8.21 -25.13
N ILE A 11 0.39 -7.89 -26.43
CA ILE A 11 1.41 -7.01 -27.01
C ILE A 11 1.33 -5.62 -26.38
N LEU A 12 0.14 -5.01 -26.33
CA LEU A 12 -0.02 -3.67 -25.76
C LEU A 12 0.33 -3.61 -24.28
N GLY A 13 0.03 -4.66 -23.50
CA GLY A 13 0.44 -4.74 -22.10
C GLY A 13 1.97 -4.76 -21.93
N TRP A 14 2.69 -5.52 -22.75
CA TRP A 14 4.16 -5.50 -22.74
C TRP A 14 4.71 -4.15 -23.21
N LEU A 15 4.15 -3.57 -24.28
CA LEU A 15 4.60 -2.29 -24.81
C LEU A 15 4.44 -1.15 -23.80
N ILE A 16 3.29 -1.05 -23.12
CA ILE A 16 3.09 -0.02 -22.09
C ILE A 16 4.01 -0.24 -20.88
N GLY A 17 4.26 -1.50 -20.50
CA GLY A 17 5.20 -1.81 -19.41
C GLY A 17 6.66 -1.44 -19.75
N ILE A 18 7.09 -1.71 -20.99
CA ILE A 18 8.41 -1.32 -21.50
C ILE A 18 8.51 0.20 -21.59
N LEU A 19 7.47 0.88 -22.09
CA LEU A 19 7.41 2.34 -22.15
C LEU A 19 7.56 2.96 -20.76
N ALA A 20 6.77 2.51 -19.79
CA ALA A 20 6.84 2.99 -18.41
C ALA A 20 8.21 2.71 -17.78
N SER A 21 8.75 1.48 -17.94
CA SER A 21 10.11 1.15 -17.46
C SER A 21 11.16 2.08 -18.07
N THR A 22 11.05 2.38 -19.37
CA THR A 22 11.99 3.25 -20.07
C THR A 22 11.91 4.68 -19.53
N VAL A 23 10.70 5.23 -19.34
CA VAL A 23 10.51 6.54 -18.71
C VAL A 23 11.20 6.56 -17.34
N TYR A 24 10.90 5.60 -16.47
CA TYR A 24 11.46 5.56 -15.13
C TYR A 24 12.97 5.38 -15.09
N ILE A 25 13.55 4.53 -15.96
CA ILE A 25 15.00 4.37 -16.06
C ILE A 25 15.66 5.67 -16.53
N LEU A 26 15.07 6.35 -17.51
CA LEU A 26 15.60 7.63 -18.02
C LEU A 26 15.54 8.75 -16.97
N THR A 27 14.58 8.67 -16.05
CA THR A 27 14.43 9.63 -14.95
C THR A 27 15.00 9.15 -13.61
N ALA A 28 15.60 7.96 -13.57
CA ALA A 28 16.10 7.34 -12.34
C ALA A 28 17.28 8.12 -11.77
N GLU A 29 17.42 8.08 -10.44
CA GLU A 29 18.57 8.68 -9.79
C GLU A 29 19.85 7.89 -10.17
N PRO A 30 20.95 8.55 -10.60
CA PRO A 30 22.16 7.85 -11.01
C PRO A 30 22.92 7.23 -9.83
N THR A 31 22.65 7.70 -8.61
CA THR A 31 23.32 7.30 -7.36
C THR A 31 22.29 6.90 -6.30
N ALA A 32 22.71 6.73 -5.05
CA ALA A 32 21.76 6.58 -3.95
C ALA A 32 20.95 7.88 -3.75
N SER A 33 19.65 7.72 -3.52
CA SER A 33 18.75 8.78 -3.03
C SER A 33 18.94 8.96 -1.52
N TRP A 34 18.33 10.00 -0.96
CA TRP A 34 18.24 10.23 0.48
C TRP A 34 17.39 9.16 1.18
N TRP A 35 17.45 9.16 2.52
CA TRP A 35 16.70 8.24 3.39
C TRP A 35 17.16 6.78 3.23
N ASP A 36 16.21 5.85 3.33
CA ASP A 36 16.41 4.40 3.38
C ASP A 36 16.98 3.84 2.07
N CYS A 37 16.97 4.61 0.97
CA CYS A 37 17.49 4.16 -0.32
C CYS A 37 18.96 3.74 -0.26
N GLY A 38 19.81 4.49 0.44
CA GLY A 38 21.23 4.13 0.60
C GLY A 38 21.40 2.79 1.33
N GLU A 39 20.55 2.53 2.31
CA GLU A 39 20.53 1.29 3.08
C GLU A 39 19.98 0.11 2.31
N TYR A 40 18.86 0.27 1.60
CA TYR A 40 18.34 -0.77 0.73
C TYR A 40 19.32 -1.13 -0.39
N ILE A 41 19.99 -0.14 -0.99
CA ILE A 41 21.02 -0.35 -2.01
C ILE A 41 22.23 -1.11 -1.43
N SER A 42 22.77 -0.66 -0.29
CA SER A 42 23.97 -1.28 0.30
C SER A 42 23.69 -2.69 0.82
N THR A 43 22.56 -2.88 1.48
CA THR A 43 22.14 -4.18 2.03
C THR A 43 21.77 -5.15 0.92
N ALA A 44 21.19 -4.71 -0.20
CA ALA A 44 21.01 -5.57 -1.38
C ALA A 44 22.35 -5.92 -2.04
N TYR A 45 23.23 -4.94 -2.24
CA TYR A 45 24.52 -5.18 -2.90
C TYR A 45 25.38 -6.19 -2.15
N LYS A 46 25.52 -6.07 -0.83
CA LYS A 46 26.37 -6.95 -0.02
C LYS A 46 25.60 -8.04 0.73
N LEU A 47 24.28 -8.15 0.53
CA LEU A 47 23.38 -9.03 1.29
C LEU A 47 23.56 -8.82 2.81
N LEU A 48 23.34 -7.60 3.29
CA LEU A 48 23.50 -7.23 4.69
C LEU A 48 22.14 -7.20 5.40
N VAL A 49 22.13 -7.03 6.72
CA VAL A 49 20.89 -6.97 7.51
C VAL A 49 20.60 -5.51 7.86
N GLY A 50 19.68 -4.89 7.11
CA GLY A 50 19.22 -3.52 7.36
C GLY A 50 18.18 -3.44 8.47
N HIS A 51 17.54 -2.28 8.60
CA HIS A 51 16.64 -1.98 9.70
C HIS A 51 15.39 -2.87 9.74
N PRO A 52 14.85 -3.18 10.95
CA PRO A 52 13.70 -4.06 11.09
C PRO A 52 12.39 -3.48 10.51
N PRO A 53 11.56 -4.30 9.84
CA PRO A 53 11.60 -5.76 9.82
C PRO A 53 12.39 -6.32 8.63
N GLY A 54 13.25 -5.51 7.99
CA GLY A 54 14.03 -5.88 6.82
C GLY A 54 13.19 -6.03 5.54
N ALA A 55 13.88 -6.23 4.42
CA ALA A 55 13.25 -6.49 3.12
C ALA A 55 14.03 -7.57 2.33
N PRO A 56 14.13 -8.81 2.84
CA PRO A 56 15.03 -9.82 2.28
C PRO A 56 14.67 -10.21 0.84
N THR A 57 13.40 -10.23 0.46
CA THR A 57 12.98 -10.48 -0.93
C THR A 57 13.48 -9.36 -1.85
N PHE A 58 13.36 -8.10 -1.42
CA PHE A 58 13.90 -6.96 -2.16
C PHE A 58 15.42 -7.07 -2.28
N GLN A 59 16.13 -7.37 -1.18
CA GLN A 59 17.59 -7.51 -1.17
C GLN A 59 18.09 -8.63 -2.08
N LEU A 60 17.45 -9.79 -2.08
CA LEU A 60 17.83 -10.91 -2.94
C LEU A 60 17.71 -10.57 -4.43
N ILE A 61 16.62 -9.89 -4.83
CA ILE A 61 16.44 -9.45 -6.22
C ILE A 61 17.40 -8.29 -6.53
N GLY A 62 17.56 -7.33 -5.62
CA GLY A 62 18.50 -6.22 -5.75
C GLY A 62 19.95 -6.69 -5.91
N ARG A 63 20.34 -7.78 -5.22
CA ARG A 63 21.64 -8.42 -5.40
C ARG A 63 21.83 -8.89 -6.85
N ILE A 64 20.83 -9.55 -7.44
CA ILE A 64 20.88 -9.96 -8.85
C ILE A 64 21.07 -8.75 -9.75
N PHE A 65 20.31 -7.67 -9.50
CA PHE A 65 20.42 -6.46 -10.30
C PHE A 65 21.78 -5.76 -10.16
N SER A 66 22.35 -5.76 -8.96
CA SER A 66 23.69 -5.21 -8.72
C SER A 66 24.79 -5.90 -9.54
N MET A 67 24.59 -7.17 -9.95
CA MET A 67 25.55 -7.89 -10.79
C MET A 67 25.64 -7.32 -12.21
N PHE A 68 24.61 -6.62 -12.69
CA PHE A 68 24.66 -5.90 -13.98
C PHE A 68 25.61 -4.69 -13.96
N ALA A 69 26.11 -4.28 -12.80
CA ALA A 69 27.14 -3.25 -12.69
C ALA A 69 28.50 -3.73 -13.24
N GLY A 70 28.68 -5.03 -13.51
CA GLY A 70 29.91 -5.55 -14.14
C GLY A 70 31.17 -5.40 -13.27
N GLY A 71 31.01 -5.34 -11.95
CA GLY A 71 32.10 -5.11 -10.99
C GLY A 71 32.37 -3.63 -10.68
N ASP A 72 31.76 -2.70 -11.42
CA ASP A 72 31.88 -1.26 -11.18
C ASP A 72 30.93 -0.81 -10.06
N VAL A 73 31.46 -0.63 -8.85
CA VAL A 73 30.68 -0.26 -7.65
C VAL A 73 29.90 1.04 -7.86
N THR A 74 30.41 1.97 -8.68
CA THR A 74 29.76 3.26 -8.93
C THR A 74 28.41 3.13 -9.65
N LYS A 75 28.16 1.99 -10.32
CA LYS A 75 26.92 1.71 -11.07
C LYS A 75 25.90 0.89 -10.27
N VAL A 76 26.28 0.35 -9.13
CA VAL A 76 25.42 -0.53 -8.31
C VAL A 76 24.12 0.17 -7.92
N ALA A 77 24.19 1.41 -7.47
CA ALA A 77 23.02 2.20 -7.11
C ALA A 77 22.06 2.36 -8.29
N PHE A 78 22.56 2.75 -9.47
CA PHE A 78 21.75 2.86 -10.67
C PHE A 78 21.13 1.51 -11.09
N CYS A 79 21.87 0.40 -11.00
CA CYS A 79 21.32 -0.93 -11.33
C CYS A 79 20.15 -1.31 -10.42
N ILE A 80 20.21 -0.96 -9.13
CA ILE A 80 19.12 -1.20 -8.17
C ILE A 80 17.98 -0.20 -8.37
N ASN A 81 18.25 1.07 -8.67
CA ASN A 81 17.20 2.04 -9.05
C ASN A 81 16.48 1.59 -10.33
N ALA A 82 17.20 1.03 -11.31
CA ALA A 82 16.64 0.45 -12.51
C ALA A 82 15.77 -0.79 -12.22
N MET A 83 16.08 -1.57 -11.18
CA MET A 83 15.19 -2.64 -10.70
C MET A 83 13.84 -2.07 -10.27
N SER A 84 13.83 -1.01 -9.45
CA SER A 84 12.60 -0.33 -9.05
C SER A 84 11.82 0.18 -10.26
N ALA A 85 12.50 0.82 -11.21
CA ALA A 85 11.90 1.30 -12.45
C ALA A 85 11.23 0.17 -13.26
N ILE A 86 11.88 -0.99 -13.37
CA ILE A 86 11.31 -2.17 -14.06
C ILE A 86 10.13 -2.76 -13.28
N CYS A 87 10.22 -2.89 -11.96
CA CYS A 87 9.09 -3.30 -11.12
C CYS A 87 7.89 -2.35 -11.30
N SER A 88 8.12 -1.05 -11.36
CA SER A 88 7.08 -0.06 -11.62
C SER A 88 6.50 -0.20 -13.03
N GLY A 89 7.31 -0.40 -14.07
CA GLY A 89 6.79 -0.67 -15.42
C GLY A 89 5.97 -1.98 -15.51
N LEU A 90 6.38 -3.03 -14.80
CA LEU A 90 5.59 -4.26 -14.68
C LEU A 90 4.26 -4.02 -13.93
N THR A 91 4.24 -3.12 -12.95
CA THR A 91 2.99 -2.67 -12.30
C THR A 91 2.03 -2.08 -13.32
N ILE A 92 2.51 -1.22 -14.23
CA ILE A 92 1.70 -0.61 -15.30
C ILE A 92 1.18 -1.68 -16.28
N MET A 93 2.02 -2.66 -16.64
CA MET A 93 1.58 -3.79 -17.48
C MET A 93 0.43 -4.58 -16.83
N PHE A 94 0.54 -4.90 -15.54
CA PHE A 94 -0.53 -5.61 -14.82
C PHE A 94 -1.77 -4.74 -14.58
N LEU A 95 -1.62 -3.43 -14.41
CA LEU A 95 -2.73 -2.48 -14.41
C LEU A 95 -3.48 -2.51 -15.74
N PHE A 96 -2.74 -2.42 -16.85
CA PHE A 96 -3.30 -2.49 -18.20
C PHE A 96 -4.13 -3.79 -18.37
N TRP A 97 -3.56 -4.95 -18.05
CA TRP A 97 -4.29 -6.22 -18.18
C TRP A 97 -5.44 -6.37 -17.17
N THR A 98 -5.35 -5.73 -16.00
CA THR A 98 -6.46 -5.64 -15.06
C THR A 98 -7.62 -4.86 -15.67
N ILE A 99 -7.36 -3.68 -16.24
CA ILE A 99 -8.40 -2.83 -16.86
C ILE A 99 -8.99 -3.53 -18.07
N THR A 100 -8.20 -4.12 -18.96
CA THR A 100 -8.76 -4.83 -20.12
C THR A 100 -9.61 -6.02 -19.72
N LYS A 101 -9.21 -6.77 -18.69
CA LYS A 101 -9.96 -7.92 -18.18
C LYS A 101 -11.29 -7.50 -17.56
N LEU A 102 -11.29 -6.50 -16.69
CA LEU A 102 -12.52 -5.92 -16.16
C LEU A 102 -13.39 -5.30 -17.27
N GLY A 103 -12.76 -4.68 -18.27
CA GLY A 103 -13.42 -4.12 -19.45
C GLY A 103 -14.11 -5.17 -20.30
N THR A 104 -13.46 -6.29 -20.61
CA THR A 104 -14.11 -7.39 -21.36
C THR A 104 -15.33 -7.96 -20.63
N LYS A 105 -15.29 -8.07 -19.29
CA LYS A 105 -16.45 -8.47 -18.47
C LYS A 105 -17.58 -7.45 -18.55
N LEU A 106 -17.24 -6.17 -18.52
CA LEU A 106 -18.20 -5.07 -18.67
C LEU A 106 -18.86 -5.11 -20.06
N VAL A 107 -18.07 -5.23 -21.13
CA VAL A 107 -18.56 -5.29 -22.52
C VAL A 107 -19.51 -6.47 -22.73
N ALA A 108 -19.22 -7.63 -22.15
CA ALA A 108 -20.06 -8.82 -22.28
C ALA A 108 -21.52 -8.59 -21.81
N LYS A 109 -21.77 -7.58 -20.95
CA LYS A 109 -23.13 -7.19 -20.55
C LYS A 109 -23.88 -6.34 -21.58
N PHE A 110 -23.17 -5.74 -22.52
CA PHE A 110 -23.72 -4.90 -23.59
C PHE A 110 -23.86 -5.64 -24.92
N GLY A 111 -23.51 -6.93 -24.97
CA GLY A 111 -23.57 -7.78 -26.15
C GLY A 111 -22.18 -8.18 -26.65
N GLU A 112 -22.07 -8.43 -27.96
CA GLU A 112 -20.83 -8.93 -28.57
C GLU A 112 -19.69 -7.91 -28.58
N MET A 113 -18.47 -8.43 -28.63
CA MET A 113 -17.24 -7.63 -28.74
C MET A 113 -17.04 -7.17 -30.19
N THR A 114 -17.57 -6.01 -30.54
CA THR A 114 -17.33 -5.36 -31.84
C THR A 114 -15.93 -4.74 -31.90
N PRO A 115 -15.38 -4.44 -33.09
CA PRO A 115 -14.11 -3.73 -33.23
C PRO A 115 -14.06 -2.39 -32.47
N GLY A 116 -15.13 -1.59 -32.52
CA GLY A 116 -15.21 -0.33 -31.77
C GLY A 116 -15.09 -0.55 -30.25
N ARG A 117 -15.83 -1.52 -29.70
CA ARG A 117 -15.77 -1.89 -28.28
C ARG A 117 -14.41 -2.44 -27.87
N MET A 118 -13.78 -3.23 -28.74
CA MET A 118 -12.43 -3.74 -28.52
C MET A 118 -11.43 -2.58 -28.39
N ILE A 119 -11.43 -1.63 -29.33
CA ILE A 119 -10.54 -0.47 -29.28
C ILE A 119 -10.84 0.36 -28.03
N ALA A 120 -12.11 0.58 -27.68
CA ALA A 120 -12.47 1.32 -26.48
C ALA A 120 -11.96 0.66 -25.19
N VAL A 121 -12.01 -0.68 -25.08
CA VAL A 121 -11.44 -1.41 -23.92
C VAL A 121 -9.91 -1.26 -23.86
N LEU A 122 -9.23 -1.42 -24.99
CA LEU A 122 -7.76 -1.26 -25.06
C LEU A 122 -7.35 0.19 -24.75
N GLY A 123 -8.08 1.17 -25.29
CA GLY A 123 -7.87 2.59 -25.03
C GLY A 123 -8.13 2.98 -23.57
N SER A 124 -9.14 2.39 -22.94
CA SER A 124 -9.39 2.53 -21.50
C SER A 124 -8.20 2.06 -20.67
N ALA A 125 -7.61 0.92 -21.04
CA ALA A 125 -6.45 0.38 -20.35
C ALA A 125 -5.17 1.18 -20.62
N LEU A 126 -4.97 1.71 -21.83
CA LEU A 126 -3.87 2.62 -22.15
C LEU A 126 -3.95 3.90 -21.31
N VAL A 127 -5.10 4.58 -21.32
CA VAL A 127 -5.28 5.84 -20.57
C VAL A 127 -5.16 5.61 -19.07
N GLY A 128 -5.80 4.58 -18.52
CA GLY A 128 -5.70 4.27 -17.08
C GLY A 128 -4.27 3.89 -16.67
N GLY A 129 -3.58 3.07 -17.48
CA GLY A 129 -2.19 2.69 -17.24
C GLY A 129 -1.23 3.87 -17.29
N LEU A 130 -1.33 4.72 -18.32
CA LEU A 130 -0.49 5.92 -18.47
C LEU A 130 -0.81 6.99 -17.42
N THR A 131 -2.07 7.11 -16.98
CA THR A 131 -2.45 8.03 -15.89
C THR A 131 -1.70 7.66 -14.61
N TYR A 132 -1.65 6.38 -14.25
CA TYR A 132 -0.87 5.92 -13.11
C TYR A 132 0.64 6.02 -13.36
N THR A 133 1.08 5.83 -14.62
CA THR A 133 2.50 5.97 -14.99
C THR A 133 3.04 7.34 -14.61
N PHE A 134 2.26 8.38 -14.90
CA PHE A 134 2.66 9.78 -14.68
C PHE A 134 2.06 10.39 -13.42
N SER A 135 1.49 9.59 -12.50
CA SER A 135 1.00 10.12 -11.23
C SER A 135 2.15 10.41 -10.27
N ASP A 136 2.10 11.56 -9.60
CA ASP A 136 3.13 12.13 -8.71
C ASP A 136 3.76 11.07 -7.77
N THR A 137 2.96 10.51 -6.86
CA THR A 137 3.45 9.55 -5.86
C THR A 137 4.09 8.31 -6.47
N PHE A 138 3.49 7.76 -7.54
CA PHE A 138 3.98 6.52 -8.13
C PHE A 138 5.26 6.72 -8.91
N TRP A 139 5.37 7.81 -9.67
CA TRP A 139 6.60 8.13 -10.39
C TRP A 139 7.72 8.44 -9.41
N PHE A 140 7.46 9.18 -8.33
CA PHE A 140 8.46 9.50 -7.32
C PHE A 140 9.12 8.24 -6.74
N SER A 141 8.32 7.21 -6.44
CA SER A 141 8.80 5.93 -5.93
C SER A 141 9.44 5.03 -7.00
N ALA A 142 9.14 5.26 -8.28
CA ALA A 142 9.63 4.43 -9.38
C ALA A 142 11.08 4.70 -9.78
N VAL A 143 11.64 5.84 -9.37
CA VAL A 143 12.96 6.34 -9.78
C VAL A 143 14.06 6.14 -8.73
N GLU A 144 13.75 5.47 -7.62
CA GLU A 144 14.67 5.19 -6.51
C GLU A 144 14.58 3.75 -5.98
N GLY A 145 15.69 3.28 -5.41
CA GLY A 145 15.89 1.92 -4.91
C GLY A 145 15.23 1.64 -3.56
N GLU A 146 13.90 1.82 -3.48
CA GLU A 146 13.11 1.58 -2.25
C GLU A 146 12.07 0.46 -2.45
N VAL A 147 11.51 -0.06 -1.36
CA VAL A 147 10.60 -1.23 -1.37
C VAL A 147 9.24 -0.97 -2.03
N TYR A 148 8.82 0.29 -2.20
CA TYR A 148 7.46 0.63 -2.63
C TYR A 148 7.16 0.31 -4.10
N ALA A 149 8.15 0.43 -5.00
CA ALA A 149 8.02 0.05 -6.39
C ALA A 149 7.72 -1.46 -6.52
N MET A 150 8.50 -2.29 -5.81
CA MET A 150 8.31 -3.73 -5.79
C MET A 150 7.02 -4.13 -5.05
N SER A 151 6.64 -3.42 -3.99
CA SER A 151 5.35 -3.62 -3.30
C SER A 151 4.15 -3.37 -4.22
N SER A 152 4.21 -2.31 -5.02
CA SER A 152 3.18 -1.99 -6.02
C SER A 152 3.10 -3.06 -7.10
N PHE A 153 4.24 -3.59 -7.54
CA PHE A 153 4.30 -4.72 -8.49
C PHE A 153 3.59 -5.97 -7.96
N PHE A 154 3.89 -6.39 -6.74
CA PHE A 154 3.23 -7.54 -6.12
C PHE A 154 1.72 -7.31 -5.96
N THR A 155 1.32 -6.10 -5.57
CA THR A 155 -0.09 -5.70 -5.47
C THR A 155 -0.83 -5.85 -6.80
N ALA A 156 -0.27 -5.31 -7.88
CA ALA A 156 -0.86 -5.40 -9.22
C ALA A 156 -0.89 -6.84 -9.75
N LEU A 157 0.20 -7.58 -9.57
CA LEU A 157 0.32 -8.98 -9.99
C LEU A 157 -0.70 -9.88 -9.27
N VAL A 158 -0.80 -9.79 -7.94
CA VAL A 158 -1.74 -10.59 -7.14
C VAL A 158 -3.19 -10.27 -7.50
N PHE A 159 -3.52 -8.99 -7.66
CA PHE A 159 -4.88 -8.59 -8.07
C PHE A 159 -5.20 -9.09 -9.50
N TRP A 160 -4.25 -9.01 -10.42
CA TRP A 160 -4.42 -9.60 -11.76
C TRP A 160 -4.57 -11.13 -11.71
N CYS A 161 -3.77 -11.82 -10.88
CA CYS A 161 -3.84 -13.28 -10.69
C CYS A 161 -5.22 -13.74 -10.21
N ILE A 162 -5.88 -13.01 -9.31
CA ILE A 162 -7.22 -13.42 -8.86
C ILE A 162 -8.27 -13.24 -9.97
N LEU A 163 -8.12 -12.22 -10.81
CA LEU A 163 -9.00 -12.09 -11.97
C LEU A 163 -8.68 -13.17 -13.02
N LYS A 164 -7.44 -13.66 -13.13
CA LYS A 164 -7.07 -14.84 -13.95
C LYS A 164 -7.69 -16.13 -13.41
N TRP A 165 -7.66 -16.34 -12.10
CA TRP A 165 -8.35 -17.43 -11.42
C TRP A 165 -9.84 -17.44 -11.81
N GLU A 166 -10.50 -16.28 -11.74
CA GLU A 166 -11.93 -16.16 -12.03
C GLU A 166 -12.26 -16.55 -13.49
N GLU A 167 -11.46 -16.09 -14.46
CA GLU A 167 -11.65 -16.43 -15.88
C GLU A 167 -11.41 -17.91 -16.17
N GLU A 168 -10.40 -18.54 -15.56
CA GLU A 168 -10.16 -19.97 -15.76
C GLU A 168 -11.23 -20.82 -15.10
N TYR A 169 -11.78 -20.36 -13.97
CA TYR A 169 -12.92 -20.99 -13.33
C TYR A 169 -14.16 -20.96 -14.24
N ASP A 170 -14.38 -19.87 -14.96
CA ASP A 170 -15.46 -19.75 -15.97
C ASP A 170 -15.27 -20.67 -17.17
N ASN A 171 -14.05 -20.77 -17.65
CA ASN A 171 -13.76 -21.41 -18.93
C ASN A 171 -13.49 -22.92 -18.83
N GLN A 172 -13.82 -23.56 -17.68
CA GLN A 172 -13.55 -24.96 -17.30
C GLN A 172 -12.95 -25.81 -18.44
N LYS A 173 -11.68 -25.56 -18.77
CA LYS A 173 -10.96 -26.41 -19.70
C LYS A 173 -10.73 -27.70 -18.93
N GLU A 174 -11.12 -28.83 -19.50
CA GLU A 174 -11.15 -30.14 -18.80
C GLU A 174 -9.83 -30.53 -18.12
N ASN A 175 -8.70 -29.89 -18.48
CA ASN A 175 -7.37 -30.20 -17.96
C ASN A 175 -6.67 -29.06 -17.19
N VAL A 176 -7.36 -27.97 -16.83
CA VAL A 176 -6.73 -26.85 -16.09
C VAL A 176 -7.44 -26.62 -14.76
N ASN A 177 -6.77 -26.90 -13.65
CA ASN A 177 -7.27 -26.59 -12.31
C ASN A 177 -7.05 -25.10 -12.01
N PRO A 178 -8.11 -24.26 -11.91
CA PRO A 178 -7.96 -22.83 -11.66
C PRO A 178 -7.30 -22.55 -10.29
N HIS A 179 -7.41 -23.45 -9.30
CA HIS A 179 -6.85 -23.25 -7.96
C HIS A 179 -5.32 -23.05 -7.94
N ARG A 180 -4.60 -23.38 -9.03
CA ARG A 180 -3.19 -23.03 -9.21
C ARG A 180 -2.90 -21.55 -9.01
N TRP A 181 -3.84 -20.68 -9.38
CA TRP A 181 -3.72 -19.24 -9.19
C TRP A 181 -3.84 -18.84 -7.72
N LEU A 182 -4.64 -19.55 -6.91
CA LEU A 182 -4.72 -19.31 -5.47
C LEU A 182 -3.41 -19.71 -4.79
N ILE A 183 -2.80 -20.81 -5.23
CA ILE A 183 -1.47 -21.25 -4.75
C ILE A 183 -0.40 -20.22 -5.13
N LEU A 184 -0.41 -19.73 -6.38
CA LEU A 184 0.49 -18.67 -6.82
C LEU A 184 0.28 -17.38 -6.02
N ILE A 185 -0.97 -16.96 -5.79
CA ILE A 185 -1.27 -15.79 -4.95
C ILE A 185 -0.69 -15.98 -3.55
N SER A 186 -0.84 -17.15 -2.93
CA SER A 186 -0.27 -17.42 -1.62
C SER A 186 1.26 -17.35 -1.61
N TYR A 187 1.92 -17.86 -2.65
CA TYR A 187 3.37 -17.72 -2.83
C TYR A 187 3.79 -16.25 -2.94
N LEU A 188 3.12 -15.49 -3.80
CA LEU A 188 3.40 -14.08 -4.04
C LEU A 188 3.13 -13.23 -2.78
N VAL A 189 2.09 -13.54 -2.03
CA VAL A 189 1.82 -12.93 -0.71
C VAL A 189 2.98 -13.24 0.25
N GLY A 190 3.43 -14.50 0.31
CA GLY A 190 4.61 -14.89 1.09
C GLY A 190 5.86 -14.08 0.74
N LEU A 191 6.20 -13.99 -0.56
CA LEU A 191 7.33 -13.20 -1.05
C LEU A 191 7.18 -11.72 -0.71
N SER A 192 5.97 -11.17 -0.88
CA SER A 192 5.70 -9.76 -0.64
C SER A 192 5.87 -9.35 0.81
N ILE A 193 5.71 -10.26 1.78
CA ILE A 193 6.00 -9.97 3.19
C ILE A 193 7.49 -9.63 3.36
N GLY A 194 8.38 -10.28 2.62
CA GLY A 194 9.81 -9.96 2.56
C GLY A 194 10.16 -8.73 1.70
N VAL A 195 9.16 -7.97 1.25
CA VAL A 195 9.31 -6.66 0.60
C VAL A 195 8.63 -5.60 1.45
N HIS A 196 7.30 -5.71 1.62
CA HIS A 196 6.47 -4.83 2.43
C HIS A 196 5.07 -5.45 2.65
N LEU A 197 4.49 -5.25 3.84
CA LEU A 197 3.17 -5.77 4.22
C LEU A 197 1.95 -5.21 3.46
N LEU A 198 2.11 -4.18 2.61
CA LEU A 198 0.97 -3.47 1.98
C LEU A 198 0.15 -4.37 1.05
N ASN A 199 0.78 -5.36 0.42
CA ASN A 199 0.10 -6.30 -0.46
C ASN A 199 -1.01 -7.10 0.26
N LEU A 200 -0.92 -7.29 1.58
CA LEU A 200 -1.96 -7.98 2.36
C LEU A 200 -3.31 -7.23 2.36
N LEU A 201 -3.29 -5.92 2.08
CA LEU A 201 -4.49 -5.10 1.97
C LEU A 201 -5.33 -5.44 0.72
N THR A 202 -4.79 -6.23 -0.22
CA THR A 202 -5.54 -6.75 -1.37
C THR A 202 -6.47 -7.91 -1.01
N LEU A 203 -6.24 -8.58 0.14
CA LEU A 203 -6.95 -9.80 0.54
C LEU A 203 -8.48 -9.63 0.59
N PRO A 204 -9.05 -8.54 1.13
CA PRO A 204 -10.50 -8.34 1.08
C PRO A 204 -11.07 -8.31 -0.34
N ALA A 205 -10.37 -7.65 -1.27
CA ALA A 205 -10.79 -7.61 -2.68
C ALA A 205 -10.71 -8.99 -3.33
N ILE A 206 -9.64 -9.76 -3.05
CA ILE A 206 -9.44 -11.13 -3.53
C ILE A 206 -10.56 -12.06 -3.02
N VAL A 207 -10.84 -12.02 -1.71
CA VAL A 207 -11.89 -12.82 -1.08
C VAL A 207 -13.26 -12.49 -1.68
N LEU A 208 -13.52 -11.22 -1.99
CA LEU A 208 -14.76 -10.82 -2.68
C LEU A 208 -14.85 -11.37 -4.10
N VAL A 209 -13.75 -11.40 -4.88
CA VAL A 209 -13.74 -12.06 -6.19
C VAL A 209 -14.11 -13.53 -6.05
N VAL A 210 -13.50 -14.24 -5.09
CA VAL A 210 -13.82 -15.65 -4.80
C VAL A 210 -15.28 -15.81 -4.38
N TYR A 211 -15.76 -14.98 -3.45
CA TYR A 211 -17.13 -15.05 -2.95
C TYR A 211 -18.16 -14.79 -4.06
N PHE A 212 -18.02 -13.71 -4.82
CA PHE A 212 -18.93 -13.40 -5.92
C PHE A 212 -18.91 -14.46 -7.00
N LYS A 213 -17.77 -15.14 -7.17
CA LYS A 213 -17.66 -16.23 -8.13
C LYS A 213 -18.33 -17.52 -7.68
N LEU A 214 -18.15 -17.91 -6.41
CA LEU A 214 -18.69 -19.16 -5.87
C LEU A 214 -20.14 -19.03 -5.39
N SER A 215 -20.59 -17.84 -5.04
CA SER A 215 -21.96 -17.58 -4.57
C SER A 215 -22.95 -17.44 -5.72
N LYS A 216 -23.79 -18.47 -5.93
CA LYS A 216 -24.89 -18.45 -6.92
C LYS A 216 -25.98 -17.39 -6.63
N LYS A 217 -25.96 -16.74 -5.46
CA LYS A 217 -27.01 -15.82 -5.00
C LYS A 217 -26.55 -14.38 -4.76
N ALA A 218 -25.29 -14.02 -5.07
CA ALA A 218 -24.83 -12.64 -4.89
C ALA A 218 -25.63 -11.66 -5.78
N THR A 219 -26.34 -10.72 -5.17
CA THR A 219 -27.14 -9.70 -5.89
C THR A 219 -26.46 -8.33 -5.86
N VAL A 220 -26.68 -7.53 -6.89
CA VAL A 220 -26.22 -6.12 -6.94
C VAL A 220 -26.81 -5.32 -5.77
N MET A 221 -28.04 -5.63 -5.35
CA MET A 221 -28.72 -5.05 -4.19
C MET A 221 -27.93 -5.23 -2.89
N GLY A 222 -27.43 -6.45 -2.62
CA GLY A 222 -26.69 -6.70 -1.39
C GLY A 222 -25.31 -6.05 -1.33
N VAL A 223 -24.71 -5.81 -2.51
CA VAL A 223 -23.48 -5.01 -2.63
C VAL A 223 -23.77 -3.55 -2.31
N VAL A 224 -24.84 -2.98 -2.88
CA VAL A 224 -25.25 -1.59 -2.62
C VAL A 224 -25.64 -1.37 -1.15
N GLN A 225 -26.34 -2.32 -0.52
CA GLN A 225 -26.64 -2.24 0.91
C GLN A 225 -25.40 -2.39 1.78
N THR A 226 -24.45 -3.25 1.40
CA THR A 226 -23.16 -3.35 2.13
C THR A 226 -22.35 -2.06 1.98
N ILE A 227 -22.29 -1.46 0.79
CA ILE A 227 -21.72 -0.13 0.56
C ILE A 227 -22.47 0.90 1.41
N GLY A 228 -23.79 0.87 1.44
CA GLY A 228 -24.63 1.80 2.22
C GLY A 228 -24.41 1.65 3.73
N ILE A 229 -24.34 0.43 4.24
CA ILE A 229 -24.07 0.13 5.66
C ILE A 229 -22.65 0.56 6.01
N ILE A 230 -21.65 0.19 5.21
CA ILE A 230 -20.25 0.59 5.44
C ILE A 230 -20.11 2.10 5.32
N SER A 231 -20.73 2.74 4.32
CA SER A 231 -20.72 4.20 4.14
C SER A 231 -21.51 4.91 5.23
N PHE A 232 -22.55 4.28 5.78
CA PHE A 232 -23.32 4.79 6.92
C PHE A 232 -22.52 4.64 8.22
N PHE A 233 -21.83 3.53 8.46
CA PHE A 233 -20.92 3.37 9.59
C PHE A 233 -19.73 4.33 9.45
N VAL A 234 -19.13 4.45 8.27
CA VAL A 234 -18.15 5.48 7.94
C VAL A 234 -18.74 6.87 8.26
N ALA A 235 -19.88 7.27 7.68
CA ALA A 235 -20.49 8.59 7.93
C ALA A 235 -20.90 8.82 9.40
N PHE A 236 -21.33 7.79 10.12
CA PHE A 236 -21.66 7.84 11.54
C PHE A 236 -20.41 7.95 12.43
N PHE A 237 -19.30 7.34 12.01
CA PHE A 237 -17.98 7.52 12.65
C PHE A 237 -17.31 8.84 12.23
N PHE A 238 -17.68 9.44 11.10
CA PHE A 238 -17.07 10.66 10.54
C PHE A 238 -18.02 11.87 10.55
N SER A 239 -18.49 12.38 11.69
CA SER A 239 -19.20 13.69 11.79
C SER A 239 -18.55 14.85 10.98
N ILE A 240 -18.80 14.96 9.68
CA ILE A 240 -18.23 15.95 8.74
C ILE A 240 -19.38 16.65 8.02
N GLY A 241 -19.28 17.98 7.95
CA GLY A 241 -20.22 18.88 7.27
C GLY A 241 -20.27 18.79 5.74
N TRP A 242 -20.94 19.79 5.15
CA TRP A 242 -21.50 19.89 3.78
C TRP A 242 -20.69 19.41 2.56
N ARG A 243 -19.36 19.17 2.68
CA ARG A 243 -18.53 18.58 1.61
C ARG A 243 -18.88 17.11 1.30
N PHE A 244 -19.67 16.45 2.17
CA PHE A 244 -20.15 15.08 2.00
C PHE A 244 -21.25 14.92 0.93
N PHE A 245 -21.94 15.99 0.52
CA PHE A 245 -23.00 15.89 -0.48
C PHE A 245 -22.50 15.34 -1.83
N ILE A 246 -21.22 15.51 -2.19
CA ILE A 246 -20.62 14.94 -3.40
C ILE A 246 -20.63 13.39 -3.38
N TRP A 247 -20.44 12.77 -2.21
CA TRP A 247 -20.46 11.32 -2.03
C TRP A 247 -21.87 10.76 -1.89
N ILE A 248 -22.80 11.55 -1.34
CA ILE A 248 -24.24 11.29 -1.42
C ILE A 248 -24.68 11.32 -2.89
N PHE A 249 -24.19 12.22 -3.74
CA PHE A 249 -24.52 12.20 -5.17
C PHE A 249 -23.98 10.96 -5.92
N ILE A 250 -22.94 10.29 -5.40
CA ILE A 250 -22.40 9.04 -5.98
C ILE A 250 -23.16 7.80 -5.48
N THR A 251 -23.63 7.80 -4.21
CA THR A 251 -24.26 6.64 -3.56
C THR A 251 -25.80 6.71 -3.51
N ALA A 252 -26.37 7.91 -3.42
CA ALA A 252 -27.82 8.14 -3.32
C ALA A 252 -28.59 7.78 -4.59
N PRO A 253 -28.08 7.93 -5.83
CA PRO A 253 -28.77 7.39 -6.99
C PRO A 253 -28.89 5.86 -6.92
N ALA A 254 -27.83 5.17 -6.49
CA ALA A 254 -27.85 3.71 -6.32
C ALA A 254 -28.81 3.26 -5.21
N LEU A 255 -28.91 4.01 -4.11
CA LEU A 255 -29.84 3.75 -3.01
C LEU A 255 -31.30 4.09 -3.36
N TYR A 256 -31.54 5.25 -3.97
CA TYR A 256 -32.87 5.76 -4.36
C TYR A 256 -33.57 4.87 -5.40
N PHE A 257 -32.85 4.44 -6.44
CA PHE A 257 -33.39 3.51 -7.44
C PHE A 257 -33.61 2.09 -6.89
N SER A 258 -32.91 1.72 -5.80
CA SER A 258 -33.03 0.43 -5.14
C SER A 258 -34.22 0.36 -4.16
N VAL A 259 -34.48 1.44 -3.42
CA VAL A 259 -35.63 1.55 -2.50
C VAL A 259 -36.96 1.62 -3.26
N LYS A 260 -37.01 2.30 -4.41
CA LYS A 260 -38.23 2.44 -5.23
C LYS A 260 -38.77 1.09 -5.78
N LYS A 261 -37.98 0.00 -5.74
CA LYS A 261 -38.39 -1.35 -6.17
C LYS A 261 -38.81 -2.30 -5.03
N GLY A 262 -38.85 -1.84 -3.77
CA GLY A 262 -39.54 -2.57 -2.68
C GLY A 262 -39.01 -3.97 -2.37
N THR A 263 -37.70 -4.23 -2.45
CA THR A 263 -37.13 -5.59 -2.33
C THR A 263 -36.02 -5.68 -1.28
N ILE A 264 -36.35 -5.56 0.01
CA ILE A 264 -35.43 -5.94 1.10
C ILE A 264 -35.86 -7.32 1.61
N ARG A 265 -35.07 -8.36 1.28
CA ARG A 265 -35.10 -9.71 1.89
C ARG A 265 -34.15 -10.65 1.12
N SER A 266 -32.89 -10.87 1.55
CA SER A 266 -32.19 -12.14 1.20
C SER A 266 -30.89 -12.46 1.97
N LYS A 267 -30.58 -13.76 2.11
CA LYS A 267 -29.34 -14.35 2.67
C LYS A 267 -28.02 -13.93 1.96
N ALA A 268 -28.09 -13.26 0.81
CA ALA A 268 -26.91 -12.90 -0.01
C ALA A 268 -26.12 -11.72 0.57
N GLU A 269 -26.80 -10.80 1.26
CA GLU A 269 -26.26 -9.62 1.93
C GLU A 269 -25.33 -10.04 3.08
N TRP A 270 -25.81 -10.95 3.92
CA TRP A 270 -25.02 -11.60 4.97
C TRP A 270 -23.76 -12.28 4.42
N GLY A 271 -23.81 -12.87 3.23
CA GLY A 271 -22.64 -13.50 2.63
C GLY A 271 -21.53 -12.51 2.23
N VAL A 272 -21.85 -11.27 1.83
CA VAL A 272 -20.83 -10.24 1.57
C VAL A 272 -20.16 -9.82 2.89
N LEU A 273 -20.96 -9.54 3.92
CA LEU A 273 -20.47 -9.15 5.24
C LEU A 273 -19.61 -10.25 5.88
N LEU A 274 -20.05 -11.50 5.81
CA LEU A 274 -19.29 -12.66 6.31
C LEU A 274 -17.98 -12.87 5.53
N SER A 275 -17.98 -12.62 4.22
CA SER A 275 -16.75 -12.71 3.40
C SER A 275 -15.75 -11.62 3.76
N LEU A 276 -16.23 -10.39 4.00
CA LEU A 276 -15.40 -9.30 4.48
C LEU A 276 -14.84 -9.60 5.87
N ALA A 277 -15.70 -9.99 6.82
CA ALA A 277 -15.26 -10.40 8.16
C ALA A 277 -14.22 -11.53 8.09
N GLY A 278 -14.47 -12.56 7.28
CA GLY A 278 -13.53 -13.65 7.03
C GLY A 278 -12.20 -13.17 6.43
N SER A 279 -12.22 -12.15 5.55
CA SER A 279 -10.99 -11.57 5.00
C SER A 279 -10.16 -10.80 6.02
N PHE A 280 -10.81 -10.10 6.97
CA PHE A 280 -10.12 -9.44 8.09
C PHE A 280 -9.56 -10.46 9.09
N VAL A 281 -10.30 -11.56 9.35
CA VAL A 281 -9.79 -12.68 10.15
C VAL A 281 -8.57 -13.31 9.46
N LEU A 282 -8.61 -13.52 8.14
CA LEU A 282 -7.48 -14.03 7.38
C LEU A 282 -6.28 -13.08 7.42
N LEU A 283 -6.51 -11.78 7.22
CA LEU A 283 -5.50 -10.74 7.32
C LEU A 283 -4.84 -10.74 8.71
N GLY A 284 -5.64 -10.71 9.78
CA GLY A 284 -5.15 -10.77 11.16
C GLY A 284 -4.45 -12.08 11.49
N THR A 285 -4.91 -13.21 10.94
CA THR A 285 -4.25 -14.51 11.06
C THR A 285 -2.86 -14.45 10.42
N ILE A 286 -2.71 -13.87 9.23
CA ILE A 286 -1.40 -13.74 8.59
C ILE A 286 -0.49 -12.81 9.41
N LEU A 287 -0.99 -11.61 9.75
CA LEU A 287 -0.21 -10.56 10.43
C LEU A 287 0.20 -10.91 11.86
N TYR A 288 -0.70 -11.50 12.65
CA TYR A 288 -0.48 -11.68 14.10
C TYR A 288 -0.25 -13.14 14.50
N LEU A 289 -0.60 -14.13 13.67
CA LEU A 289 -0.43 -15.55 13.98
C LEU A 289 0.63 -16.22 13.11
N ILE A 290 0.60 -16.05 11.79
CA ILE A 290 1.54 -16.74 10.89
C ILE A 290 2.92 -16.08 10.95
N ILE A 291 3.02 -14.79 10.64
CA ILE A 291 4.31 -14.08 10.54
C ILE A 291 5.09 -14.13 11.87
N PRO A 292 4.59 -13.55 12.98
CA PRO A 292 5.30 -13.57 14.25
C PRO A 292 5.14 -14.90 15.00
N GLY A 293 4.00 -15.58 14.86
CA GLY A 293 3.72 -16.77 15.69
C GLY A 293 4.55 -17.99 15.30
N ILE A 294 4.86 -18.19 14.02
CA ILE A 294 5.77 -19.27 13.59
C ILE A 294 7.17 -19.07 14.19
N VAL A 295 7.70 -17.84 14.10
CA VAL A 295 9.03 -17.51 14.62
C VAL A 295 9.05 -17.55 16.15
N SER A 296 7.98 -17.08 16.81
CA SER A 296 7.84 -17.14 18.27
C SER A 296 7.81 -18.58 18.80
N LEU A 297 7.06 -19.46 18.14
CA LEU A 297 7.03 -20.87 18.52
C LEU A 297 8.38 -21.55 18.28
N ALA A 298 9.06 -21.25 17.17
CA ALA A 298 10.42 -21.73 16.92
C ALA A 298 11.38 -21.31 18.05
N GLY A 299 11.36 -20.04 18.47
CA GLY A 299 12.17 -19.56 19.59
C GLY A 299 11.84 -20.21 20.93
N LYS A 300 10.55 -20.46 21.23
CA LYS A 300 10.13 -21.19 22.44
C LYS A 300 10.59 -22.64 22.45
N PHE A 301 10.48 -23.34 21.32
CA PHE A 301 10.99 -24.70 21.15
C PHE A 301 12.50 -24.74 21.33
N GLU A 302 13.22 -23.82 20.70
CA GLU A 302 14.67 -23.66 20.84
C GLU A 302 15.09 -23.56 22.32
N ILE A 303 14.51 -22.63 23.06
CA ILE A 303 14.82 -22.42 24.49
C ILE A 303 14.48 -23.68 25.30
N PHE A 304 13.32 -24.31 25.08
CA PHE A 304 12.89 -25.50 25.84
C PHE A 304 13.84 -26.68 25.65
N PHE A 305 14.15 -27.05 24.41
CA PHE A 305 15.00 -28.22 24.13
C PHE A 305 16.45 -28.02 24.59
N ILE A 306 16.95 -26.79 24.61
CA ILE A 306 18.34 -26.51 25.01
C ILE A 306 18.44 -26.32 26.52
N ASN A 307 17.60 -25.47 27.11
CA ASN A 307 17.71 -25.16 28.53
C ASN A 307 17.14 -26.25 29.43
N SER A 308 16.07 -26.94 29.01
CA SER A 308 15.40 -27.96 29.83
C SER A 308 15.83 -29.39 29.50
N ILE A 309 16.05 -29.72 28.21
CA ILE A 309 16.43 -31.08 27.79
C ILE A 309 17.96 -31.23 27.66
N GLY A 310 18.68 -30.14 27.36
CA GLY A 310 20.15 -30.16 27.22
C GLY A 310 20.64 -30.56 25.83
N LEU A 311 19.81 -30.41 24.79
CA LEU A 311 20.25 -30.64 23.41
C LEU A 311 21.19 -29.53 22.91
N PRO A 312 21.99 -29.77 21.85
CA PRO A 312 22.80 -28.74 21.22
C PRO A 312 21.98 -27.57 20.65
N PHE A 313 22.63 -26.43 20.44
CA PHE A 313 22.01 -25.27 19.78
C PHE A 313 21.36 -25.64 18.45
N HIS A 314 20.28 -24.94 18.09
CA HIS A 314 19.45 -25.14 16.90
C HIS A 314 18.59 -26.41 16.89
N SER A 315 18.80 -27.38 17.79
CA SER A 315 18.03 -28.62 17.82
C SER A 315 16.52 -28.38 18.02
N GLY A 316 16.14 -27.46 18.91
CA GLY A 316 14.73 -27.17 19.19
C GLY A 316 14.03 -26.54 17.98
N THR A 317 14.71 -25.63 17.30
CA THR A 317 14.24 -25.03 16.04
C THR A 317 14.06 -26.11 14.95
N ILE A 318 15.03 -27.02 14.79
CA ILE A 318 14.95 -28.12 13.81
C ILE A 318 13.75 -29.04 14.12
N ILE A 319 13.59 -29.45 15.39
CA ILE A 319 12.47 -30.30 15.83
C ILE A 319 11.13 -29.62 15.52
N TYR A 320 11.02 -28.32 15.81
CA TYR A 320 9.81 -27.54 15.50
C TYR A 320 9.46 -27.58 14.00
N PHE A 321 10.43 -27.34 13.12
CA PHE A 321 10.19 -27.38 11.68
C PHE A 321 9.89 -28.80 11.18
N LEU A 322 10.51 -29.84 11.74
CA LEU A 322 10.16 -31.23 11.43
C LEU A 322 8.70 -31.55 11.80
N ILE A 323 8.21 -31.06 12.93
CA ILE A 323 6.81 -31.20 13.33
C ILE A 323 5.90 -30.46 12.34
N ILE A 324 6.22 -29.23 11.95
CA ILE A 324 5.46 -28.49 10.94
C ILE A 324 5.42 -29.28 9.62
N PHE A 325 6.55 -29.78 9.14
CA PHE A 325 6.60 -30.56 7.89
C PHE A 325 5.82 -31.87 8.00
N ALA A 326 5.85 -32.55 9.15
CA ALA A 326 5.04 -33.73 9.41
C ALA A 326 3.54 -33.41 9.40
N LEU A 327 3.12 -32.30 10.04
CA LEU A 327 1.72 -31.84 10.04
C LEU A 327 1.23 -31.45 8.65
N ILE A 328 2.08 -30.77 7.86
CA ILE A 328 1.81 -30.44 6.46
C ILE A 328 1.69 -31.72 5.63
N GLY A 329 2.64 -32.66 5.77
CA GLY A 329 2.63 -33.94 5.07
C GLY A 329 1.40 -34.78 5.40
N TRP A 330 1.02 -34.84 6.69
CA TRP A 330 -0.23 -35.45 7.14
C TRP A 330 -1.45 -34.74 6.55
N GLY A 331 -1.47 -33.41 6.54
CA GLY A 331 -2.54 -32.61 5.95
C GLY A 331 -2.72 -32.88 4.45
N LEU A 332 -1.62 -32.99 3.70
CA LEU A 332 -1.64 -33.37 2.28
C LEU A 332 -2.18 -34.80 2.09
N TYR A 333 -1.63 -35.77 2.83
CA TYR A 333 -2.05 -37.17 2.76
C TYR A 333 -3.54 -37.33 3.10
N TYR A 334 -3.98 -36.72 4.21
CA TYR A 334 -5.38 -36.75 4.65
C TYR A 334 -6.30 -36.11 3.61
N SER A 335 -5.93 -34.94 3.08
CA SER A 335 -6.74 -34.23 2.09
C SER A 335 -6.88 -35.01 0.79
N TYR A 336 -5.78 -35.63 0.33
CA TYR A 336 -5.75 -36.45 -0.87
C TYR A 336 -6.56 -37.73 -0.69
N LYS A 337 -6.29 -38.51 0.37
CA LYS A 337 -6.96 -39.79 0.65
C LYS A 337 -8.48 -39.64 0.80
N ASN A 338 -8.94 -38.54 1.39
CA ASN A 338 -10.37 -38.27 1.60
C ASN A 338 -11.03 -37.46 0.46
N GLY A 339 -10.33 -37.21 -0.65
CA GLY A 339 -10.86 -36.45 -1.80
C GLY A 339 -11.24 -34.99 -1.48
N LYS A 340 -10.68 -34.38 -0.42
CA LYS A 340 -11.02 -33.03 0.06
C LYS A 340 -10.28 -31.96 -0.73
N LYS A 341 -10.71 -31.69 -1.97
CA LYS A 341 -10.04 -30.76 -2.92
C LYS A 341 -9.80 -29.33 -2.38
N ILE A 342 -10.75 -28.78 -1.61
CA ILE A 342 -10.62 -27.44 -1.01
C ILE A 342 -9.54 -27.44 0.07
N LEU A 343 -9.56 -28.44 0.96
CA LEU A 343 -8.55 -28.58 2.01
C LEU A 343 -7.17 -28.79 1.39
N LEU A 344 -7.06 -29.65 0.37
CA LEU A 344 -5.81 -29.87 -0.36
C LEU A 344 -5.27 -28.56 -0.96
N SER A 345 -6.12 -27.76 -1.59
CA SER A 345 -5.73 -26.46 -2.15
C SER A 345 -5.31 -25.47 -1.05
N GLY A 346 -5.99 -25.47 0.10
CA GLY A 346 -5.62 -24.67 1.26
C GLY A 346 -4.27 -25.06 1.86
N VAL A 347 -3.98 -26.37 1.96
CA VAL A 347 -2.67 -26.87 2.42
C VAL A 347 -1.57 -26.46 1.43
N TYR A 348 -1.79 -26.59 0.12
CA TYR A 348 -0.84 -26.08 -0.88
C TYR A 348 -0.62 -24.58 -0.78
N SER A 349 -1.69 -23.78 -0.66
CA SER A 349 -1.59 -22.35 -0.44
C SER A 349 -0.76 -22.02 0.80
N PHE A 350 -0.95 -22.74 1.91
CA PHE A 350 -0.15 -22.55 3.12
C PHE A 350 1.33 -22.89 2.89
N ILE A 351 1.64 -24.03 2.25
CA ILE A 351 3.02 -24.41 1.90
C ILE A 351 3.69 -23.31 1.08
N PHE A 352 3.04 -22.86 0.01
CA PHE A 352 3.62 -21.86 -0.88
C PHE A 352 3.75 -20.48 -0.22
N LEU A 353 2.83 -20.12 0.68
CA LEU A 353 3.00 -18.94 1.53
C LEU A 353 4.27 -19.04 2.38
N LEU A 354 4.52 -20.19 3.02
CA LEU A 354 5.74 -20.41 3.81
C LEU A 354 7.01 -20.41 2.94
N ILE A 355 6.96 -20.97 1.73
CA ILE A 355 8.08 -20.91 0.79
C ILE A 355 8.38 -19.45 0.42
N GLY A 356 7.37 -18.63 0.14
CA GLY A 356 7.57 -17.21 -0.11
C GLY A 356 8.12 -16.47 1.11
N TYR A 357 7.59 -16.76 2.31
CA TYR A 357 8.04 -16.18 3.57
C TYR A 357 9.45 -16.64 4.00
N SER A 358 9.96 -17.74 3.42
CA SER A 358 11.28 -18.27 3.77
C SER A 358 12.45 -17.34 3.41
N THR A 359 12.23 -16.28 2.63
CA THR A 359 13.28 -15.28 2.35
C THR A 359 13.81 -14.61 3.62
N PHE A 360 13.03 -14.55 4.71
CA PHE A 360 13.51 -14.09 6.02
C PHE A 360 14.62 -14.94 6.63
N LEU A 361 14.77 -16.21 6.21
CA LEU A 361 15.91 -17.02 6.63
C LEU A 361 17.24 -16.43 6.14
N THR A 362 17.24 -15.66 5.04
CA THR A 362 18.43 -14.95 4.58
C THR A 362 18.94 -13.98 5.63
N LEU A 363 18.07 -13.28 6.37
CA LEU A 363 18.52 -12.37 7.44
C LEU A 363 19.26 -13.13 8.55
N VAL A 364 18.70 -14.27 8.97
CA VAL A 364 19.34 -15.14 9.97
C VAL A 364 20.69 -15.65 9.48
N ILE A 365 20.74 -16.17 8.25
CA ILE A 365 21.98 -16.71 7.65
C ILE A 365 23.04 -15.62 7.54
N ARG A 366 22.65 -14.42 7.11
CA ARG A 366 23.60 -13.32 6.90
C ARG A 366 24.06 -12.73 8.22
N SER A 367 23.19 -12.56 9.21
CA SER A 367 23.56 -12.13 10.56
C SER A 367 24.56 -13.09 11.23
N ASN A 368 24.39 -14.41 11.12
CA ASN A 368 25.39 -15.38 11.62
C ASN A 368 26.76 -15.32 10.89
N ALA A 369 26.88 -14.55 9.80
CA ALA A 369 28.14 -14.32 9.11
C ALA A 369 28.81 -12.97 9.47
N ASP A 370 28.31 -12.30 10.51
CA ASP A 370 28.80 -11.01 11.03
C ASP A 370 29.03 -9.94 9.94
N PRO A 371 27.97 -9.56 9.19
CA PRO A 371 28.07 -8.61 8.10
C PRO A 371 28.36 -7.20 8.63
N THR A 372 28.93 -6.33 7.76
CA THR A 372 29.29 -4.95 8.16
C THR A 372 28.11 -4.08 8.58
N ILE A 373 26.91 -4.39 8.07
CA ILE A 373 25.65 -3.86 8.60
C ILE A 373 24.88 -5.07 9.10
N ASP A 374 24.69 -5.14 10.42
CA ASP A 374 23.92 -6.19 11.07
C ASP A 374 22.98 -5.61 12.13
N GLU A 375 21.92 -4.94 11.66
CA GLU A 375 21.01 -4.26 12.56
C GLU A 375 20.22 -5.24 13.42
N ASN A 376 20.20 -4.98 14.72
CA ASN A 376 19.53 -5.79 15.75
C ASN A 376 19.98 -7.26 15.84
N ASN A 377 20.96 -7.68 15.05
CA ASN A 377 21.63 -8.98 15.07
C ASN A 377 20.67 -10.20 15.16
N PRO A 378 19.81 -10.46 14.15
CA PRO A 378 18.80 -11.52 14.17
C PRO A 378 19.35 -12.94 13.90
N GLU A 379 20.38 -13.39 14.62
CA GLU A 379 21.11 -14.66 14.37
C GLU A 379 20.29 -15.94 14.65
N ASN A 380 19.15 -15.84 15.34
CA ASN A 380 18.40 -17.00 15.78
C ASN A 380 16.90 -16.69 15.86
N ALA A 381 16.07 -17.73 16.04
CA ALA A 381 14.62 -17.58 16.04
C ALA A 381 14.10 -16.59 17.10
N VAL A 382 14.80 -16.45 18.23
CA VAL A 382 14.41 -15.51 19.29
C VAL A 382 14.74 -14.06 18.87
N ALA A 383 15.95 -13.82 18.38
CA ALA A 383 16.37 -12.50 17.91
C ALA A 383 15.58 -12.06 16.66
N LEU A 384 15.30 -12.99 15.74
CA LEU A 384 14.46 -12.74 14.57
C LEU A 384 13.04 -12.33 14.95
N LEU A 385 12.46 -12.88 16.02
CA LEU A 385 11.13 -12.47 16.47
C LEU A 385 11.13 -10.99 16.90
N ALA A 386 12.10 -10.58 17.72
CA ALA A 386 12.23 -9.20 18.18
C ALA A 386 12.44 -8.23 17.00
N TYR A 387 13.23 -8.67 16.01
CA TYR A 387 13.44 -7.97 14.74
C TYR A 387 12.13 -7.79 13.96
N LEU A 388 11.41 -8.89 13.68
CA LEU A 388 10.14 -8.84 12.94
C LEU A 388 9.05 -8.01 13.63
N ASN A 389 9.01 -8.07 14.96
CA ASN A 389 8.05 -7.31 15.76
C ASN A 389 8.41 -5.83 15.92
N ARG A 390 9.60 -5.41 15.45
CA ARG A 390 10.05 -4.02 15.53
C ARG A 390 10.03 -3.48 16.96
N GLU A 391 10.39 -4.31 17.94
CA GLU A 391 10.20 -4.02 19.37
C GLU A 391 10.94 -2.76 19.84
N GLN A 392 11.90 -2.27 19.06
CA GLN A 392 12.62 -1.01 19.31
C GLN A 392 11.82 0.27 19.02
N TYR A 393 10.80 0.21 18.15
CA TYR A 393 10.08 1.40 17.67
C TYR A 393 8.79 1.71 18.46
N GLY A 394 8.47 0.93 19.50
CA GLY A 394 7.22 1.07 20.24
C GLY A 394 5.97 0.67 19.43
N SER A 395 4.78 1.01 19.94
CA SER A 395 3.51 0.68 19.26
C SER A 395 2.52 1.83 19.28
N ASN A 396 1.77 1.97 18.19
CA ASN A 396 0.71 2.97 18.06
C ASN A 396 -0.61 2.36 18.54
N PRO A 397 -1.32 2.98 19.50
CA PRO A 397 -2.58 2.43 19.98
C PRO A 397 -3.68 2.56 18.92
N LEU A 398 -4.38 1.47 18.61
CA LEU A 398 -5.47 1.47 17.63
C LEU A 398 -6.86 1.51 18.27
N ILE A 399 -7.17 0.49 19.07
CA ILE A 399 -8.50 0.32 19.66
C ILE A 399 -8.58 0.96 21.04
N TYR A 400 -7.54 0.79 21.86
CA TYR A 400 -7.48 1.31 23.22
C TYR A 400 -6.03 1.65 23.56
N GLY A 401 -5.81 2.76 24.25
CA GLY A 401 -4.47 3.17 24.68
C GLY A 401 -4.40 4.62 25.12
N GLN A 402 -3.19 5.10 25.32
CA GLN A 402 -2.88 6.42 25.86
C GLN A 402 -3.29 7.58 24.94
N THR A 403 -3.49 8.74 25.55
CA THR A 403 -3.67 10.02 24.86
C THR A 403 -2.42 10.90 25.02
N TYR A 404 -2.25 11.93 24.19
CA TYR A 404 -1.11 12.88 24.34
C TYR A 404 -1.04 13.53 25.73
N ALA A 405 -2.14 13.54 26.49
CA ALA A 405 -2.26 14.18 27.78
C ALA A 405 -1.88 13.27 28.97
N TYR A 406 -1.36 12.07 28.70
CA TYR A 406 -0.93 11.16 29.77
C TYR A 406 0.10 11.82 30.69
N ASP A 407 0.07 11.45 31.97
CA ASP A 407 1.00 11.92 32.98
C ASP A 407 2.23 10.98 33.04
N PRO A 408 3.43 11.44 32.63
CA PRO A 408 4.63 10.60 32.66
C PRO A 408 4.98 10.09 34.05
N GLN A 409 4.60 10.81 35.10
CA GLN A 409 4.88 10.40 36.49
C GLN A 409 4.04 9.19 36.91
N LYS A 410 2.92 8.94 36.22
CA LYS A 410 2.05 7.78 36.45
C LYS A 410 2.31 6.61 35.52
N VAL A 411 3.21 6.78 34.54
CA VAL A 411 3.58 5.69 33.64
C VAL A 411 4.38 4.67 34.45
N THR A 412 3.76 3.53 34.72
CA THR A 412 4.48 2.36 35.20
C THR A 412 5.07 1.65 34.00
N TYR A 413 6.03 0.79 34.23
CA TYR A 413 6.59 -0.03 33.17
C TYR A 413 6.46 -1.49 33.54
N LYS A 414 5.91 -2.27 32.62
CA LYS A 414 5.91 -3.73 32.74
C LYS A 414 7.14 -4.29 32.05
N ASN A 415 7.49 -5.51 32.41
CA ASN A 415 8.58 -6.22 31.76
C ASN A 415 8.18 -6.54 30.32
N GLY A 416 9.07 -6.22 29.37
CA GLY A 416 8.93 -6.65 27.99
C GLY A 416 9.32 -8.11 27.81
N SER A 417 9.33 -8.56 26.55
CA SER A 417 9.86 -9.88 26.19
C SER A 417 11.36 -9.98 26.51
N PRO A 418 11.82 -10.96 27.31
CA PRO A 418 13.24 -11.10 27.62
C PRO A 418 14.05 -11.43 26.36
N VAL A 419 15.21 -10.80 26.25
CA VAL A 419 16.20 -11.06 25.19
C VAL A 419 17.09 -12.22 25.63
N TYR A 420 17.11 -13.26 24.82
CA TYR A 420 17.96 -14.42 25.03
C TYR A 420 19.19 -14.32 24.14
N VAL A 421 20.36 -14.62 24.71
CA VAL A 421 21.64 -14.70 24.00
C VAL A 421 22.24 -16.08 24.24
N LYS A 422 22.93 -16.59 23.23
CA LYS A 422 23.66 -17.86 23.34
C LYS A 422 24.80 -17.71 24.35
N ASP A 423 24.86 -18.62 25.31
CA ASP A 423 26.02 -18.81 26.19
C ASP A 423 26.78 -20.03 25.67
N GLU A 424 27.83 -19.77 24.88
CA GLU A 424 28.63 -20.83 24.25
C GLU A 424 29.36 -21.70 25.28
N VAL A 425 29.74 -21.12 26.42
CA VAL A 425 30.46 -21.83 27.49
C VAL A 425 29.52 -22.82 28.18
N ASN A 426 28.34 -22.36 28.56
CA ASN A 426 27.36 -23.19 29.28
C ASN A 426 26.44 -23.99 28.35
N LYS A 427 26.58 -23.81 27.03
CA LYS A 427 25.73 -24.42 25.97
C LYS A 427 24.24 -24.23 26.22
N LYS A 428 23.86 -23.04 26.71
CA LYS A 428 22.46 -22.68 27.06
C LYS A 428 22.12 -21.30 26.52
N TYR A 429 20.83 -20.99 26.42
CA TYR A 429 20.39 -19.61 26.24
C TYR A 429 20.28 -18.94 27.60
N ARG A 430 21.03 -17.86 27.81
CA ARG A 430 20.91 -17.00 28.99
C ARG A 430 20.14 -15.74 28.64
N ILE A 431 19.41 -15.21 29.62
CA ILE A 431 18.75 -13.92 29.44
C ILE A 431 19.84 -12.85 29.55
N SER A 432 20.05 -12.08 28.48
CA SER A 432 21.02 -10.96 28.46
C SER A 432 20.38 -9.66 28.94
N ASP A 433 19.15 -9.40 28.50
CA ASP A 433 18.33 -8.28 28.94
C ASP A 433 16.93 -8.81 29.22
N LYS A 434 16.50 -8.76 30.48
CA LYS A 434 15.14 -9.15 30.87
C LYS A 434 14.08 -8.17 30.36
N ARG A 435 14.50 -7.02 29.81
CA ARG A 435 13.66 -5.88 29.44
C ARG A 435 12.73 -5.46 30.58
N GLU A 436 13.25 -5.52 31.80
CA GLU A 436 12.54 -5.09 33.00
C GLU A 436 12.22 -3.60 32.89
N GLY A 437 10.95 -3.24 33.06
CA GLY A 437 10.51 -1.85 32.98
C GLY A 437 10.70 -1.17 31.61
N ARG A 438 10.67 -1.91 30.49
CA ARG A 438 10.83 -1.33 29.14
C ARG A 438 9.50 -1.00 28.44
N GLU A 439 8.42 -1.71 28.74
CA GLU A 439 7.13 -1.49 28.08
C GLU A 439 6.28 -0.53 28.93
N PRO A 440 5.92 0.66 28.40
CA PRO A 440 5.12 1.62 29.15
C PRO A 440 3.71 1.07 29.37
N GLN A 441 3.28 1.10 30.62
CA GLN A 441 1.92 0.84 31.06
C GLN A 441 1.32 2.14 31.55
N TYR A 442 0.36 2.64 30.79
CA TYR A 442 -0.30 3.90 31.08
C TYR A 442 -1.44 3.69 32.08
N ALA A 443 -1.65 4.68 32.95
CA ALA A 443 -2.79 4.68 33.87
C ALA A 443 -4.11 4.65 33.09
N SER A 444 -5.12 3.94 33.61
CA SER A 444 -6.43 3.87 32.97
C SER A 444 -7.10 5.25 32.82
N SER A 445 -6.79 6.20 33.71
CA SER A 445 -7.22 7.60 33.62
C SER A 445 -6.69 8.34 32.39
N ASP A 446 -5.58 7.86 31.82
CA ASP A 446 -4.87 8.52 30.72
C ASP A 446 -5.11 7.81 29.38
N CYS A 447 -5.87 6.71 29.43
CA CYS A 447 -6.23 5.88 28.29
C CYS A 447 -7.67 6.10 27.88
N MET A 448 -7.95 5.89 26.59
CA MET A 448 -9.31 5.85 26.08
C MET A 448 -9.49 4.81 25.00
N LEU A 449 -10.76 4.54 24.70
CA LEU A 449 -11.14 3.87 23.48
C LEU A 449 -10.86 4.82 22.30
N PHE A 450 -10.26 4.27 21.23
CA PHE A 450 -9.97 4.94 19.96
C PHE A 450 -9.08 6.20 20.06
N PRO A 451 -7.88 6.09 20.65
CA PRO A 451 -6.97 7.23 20.71
C PRO A 451 -6.39 7.50 19.31
N ARG A 452 -6.64 8.68 18.76
CA ARG A 452 -6.04 9.23 17.53
C ARG A 452 -4.98 10.28 17.84
N MET A 453 -5.17 11.00 18.95
CA MET A 453 -4.22 11.98 19.47
C MET A 453 -3.48 11.37 20.66
N TRP A 454 -2.58 10.43 20.36
CA TRP A 454 -1.96 9.55 21.36
C TRP A 454 -0.52 9.92 21.72
N ASP A 455 0.18 10.62 20.83
CA ASP A 455 1.59 10.94 21.03
C ASP A 455 1.79 12.22 21.85
N ARG A 456 2.52 12.11 22.97
CA ARG A 456 2.77 13.26 23.86
C ARG A 456 3.80 14.23 23.28
N GLY A 457 4.76 13.74 22.48
CA GLY A 457 5.76 14.57 21.81
C GLY A 457 5.14 15.58 20.86
N HIS A 458 4.01 15.23 20.23
CA HIS A 458 3.28 16.04 19.26
C HIS A 458 2.03 16.74 19.86
N GLN A 459 1.93 16.85 21.19
CA GLN A 459 0.79 17.49 21.88
C GLN A 459 0.46 18.89 21.31
N ARG A 460 1.50 19.69 21.05
CA ARG A 460 1.32 21.08 20.59
C ARG A 460 0.74 21.12 19.18
N GLU A 461 1.23 20.25 18.30
CA GLU A 461 0.86 20.08 16.92
C GLU A 461 -0.60 19.63 16.80
N TYR A 462 -0.99 18.64 17.61
CA TYR A 462 -2.37 18.19 17.73
C TYR A 462 -3.33 19.34 18.10
N ILE A 463 -2.99 20.09 19.15
CA ILE A 463 -3.81 21.20 19.64
C ILE A 463 -3.90 22.32 18.60
N ASN A 464 -2.76 22.72 18.03
CA ASN A 464 -2.70 23.79 17.03
C ASN A 464 -3.50 23.43 15.78
N TRP A 465 -3.38 22.19 15.30
CA TRP A 465 -4.16 21.71 14.15
C TRP A 465 -5.66 21.82 14.43
N LEU A 466 -6.14 21.20 15.52
CA LEU A 466 -7.57 21.15 15.82
C LEU A 466 -8.17 22.53 16.12
N LYS A 467 -7.44 23.43 16.79
CA LYS A 467 -7.91 24.79 17.07
C LYS A 467 -8.37 25.51 15.80
N ASN A 468 -7.67 25.30 14.68
CA ASN A 468 -8.00 25.91 13.39
C ASN A 468 -9.19 25.24 12.69
N GLN A 469 -9.68 24.10 13.19
CA GLN A 469 -10.84 23.37 12.66
C GLN A 469 -12.13 23.67 13.44
N TYR A 470 -12.06 24.46 14.52
CA TYR A 470 -13.20 24.85 15.35
C TYR A 470 -13.60 26.29 15.02
N ASP A 471 -14.91 26.50 14.82
CA ASP A 471 -15.46 27.82 14.53
C ASP A 471 -15.26 28.75 15.74
N SER A 472 -14.69 29.93 15.50
CA SER A 472 -14.46 30.91 16.57
C SER A 472 -15.76 31.52 17.11
N ASP A 473 -16.86 31.43 16.39
CA ASP A 473 -18.11 32.11 16.74
C ASP A 473 -19.13 31.18 17.41
N SER A 474 -18.97 29.86 17.24
CA SER A 474 -19.78 28.84 17.90
C SER A 474 -19.42 28.70 19.39
N ARG A 475 -20.44 28.73 20.27
CA ARG A 475 -20.27 28.60 21.73
C ARG A 475 -19.73 27.22 22.12
N SER A 476 -20.18 26.14 21.48
CA SER A 476 -19.67 24.79 21.71
C SER A 476 -18.21 24.65 21.28
N ASP A 477 -17.85 25.27 20.17
CA ASP A 477 -16.50 25.19 19.59
C ASP A 477 -15.49 25.98 20.44
N LYS A 478 -15.91 27.10 21.06
CA LYS A 478 -15.10 27.81 22.06
C LYS A 478 -14.77 26.93 23.27
N GLU A 479 -15.72 26.13 23.74
CA GLU A 479 -15.50 25.22 24.87
C GLU A 479 -14.54 24.09 24.50
N ALA A 480 -14.73 23.47 23.32
CA ALA A 480 -13.81 22.46 22.79
C ALA A 480 -12.38 23.00 22.65
N ARG A 481 -12.22 24.21 22.11
CA ARG A 481 -10.92 24.90 22.02
C ARG A 481 -10.30 25.15 23.39
N ARG A 482 -11.07 25.64 24.35
CA ARG A 482 -10.59 25.89 25.72
C ARG A 482 -10.15 24.60 26.39
N HIS A 483 -10.83 23.48 26.15
CA HIS A 483 -10.45 22.16 26.65
C HIS A 483 -9.09 21.70 26.09
N LEU A 484 -8.85 21.89 24.79
CA LEU A 484 -7.57 21.60 24.15
C LEU A 484 -6.45 22.50 24.68
N GLU A 485 -6.71 23.80 24.86
CA GLU A 485 -5.74 24.78 25.37
C GLU A 485 -5.33 24.49 26.83
N GLN A 486 -6.26 23.95 27.63
CA GLN A 486 -5.97 23.43 28.97
C GLN A 486 -5.15 22.14 28.96
N ARG A 487 -4.78 21.62 27.78
CA ARG A 487 -4.00 20.39 27.59
C ARG A 487 -4.63 19.17 28.26
N LYS A 488 -5.95 19.20 28.43
CA LYS A 488 -6.71 18.09 28.98
C LYS A 488 -6.72 16.91 28.01
N MET A 489 -7.05 15.75 28.54
CA MET A 489 -7.30 14.54 27.79
C MET A 489 -8.31 14.81 26.65
N PRO A 490 -8.00 14.43 25.39
CA PRO A 490 -8.90 14.65 24.27
C PRO A 490 -10.22 13.90 24.48
N THR A 491 -11.33 14.52 24.07
CA THR A 491 -12.64 13.88 24.08
C THR A 491 -12.75 12.92 22.88
N TRP A 492 -13.79 12.09 22.86
CA TRP A 492 -14.11 11.30 21.68
C TRP A 492 -14.26 12.18 20.42
N GLU A 493 -14.94 13.32 20.55
CA GLU A 493 -15.13 14.28 19.46
C GLU A 493 -13.81 14.83 18.92
N HIS A 494 -12.85 15.20 19.79
CA HIS A 494 -11.52 15.64 19.36
C HIS A 494 -10.83 14.58 18.50
N ASN A 495 -10.88 13.31 18.90
CA ASN A 495 -10.27 12.21 18.15
C ASN A 495 -10.95 12.00 16.79
N ILE A 496 -12.28 12.05 16.74
CA ILE A 496 -13.04 11.96 15.49
C ILE A 496 -12.69 13.14 14.57
N LYS A 497 -12.68 14.38 15.08
CA LYS A 497 -12.33 15.57 14.29
C LYS A 497 -10.89 15.53 13.80
N PHE A 498 -9.96 15.01 14.59
CA PHE A 498 -8.56 14.83 14.17
C PHE A 498 -8.42 13.77 13.07
N LEU A 499 -9.08 12.62 13.22
CA LEU A 499 -9.11 11.58 12.21
C LEU A 499 -9.61 12.12 10.86
N GLN A 500 -10.69 12.89 10.88
CA GLN A 500 -11.27 13.46 9.66
C GLN A 500 -10.39 14.55 9.04
N SER A 501 -10.05 15.57 9.82
CA SER A 501 -9.36 16.76 9.32
C SER A 501 -7.90 16.47 8.99
N TYR A 502 -7.21 15.73 9.84
CA TYR A 502 -5.79 15.43 9.66
C TYR A 502 -5.57 14.11 8.94
N GLN A 503 -5.94 12.98 9.55
CA GLN A 503 -5.54 11.66 9.02
C GLN A 503 -6.19 11.32 7.67
N PHE A 504 -7.43 11.77 7.44
CA PHE A 504 -8.14 11.49 6.19
C PHE A 504 -8.03 12.63 5.20
N ASN A 505 -8.36 13.86 5.58
CA ASN A 505 -8.31 14.98 4.65
C ASN A 505 -6.87 15.39 4.34
N TYR A 506 -6.08 15.73 5.36
CA TYR A 506 -4.73 16.23 5.15
C TYR A 506 -3.71 15.15 4.75
N MET A 507 -3.78 13.95 5.34
CA MET A 507 -2.81 12.88 5.08
C MET A 507 -3.21 11.93 3.97
N TYR A 508 -4.48 11.85 3.56
CA TYR A 508 -4.89 10.97 2.45
C TYR A 508 -5.43 11.75 1.27
N PHE A 509 -6.52 12.51 1.45
CA PHE A 509 -7.17 13.20 0.32
C PHE A 509 -6.28 14.28 -0.30
N ARG A 510 -5.40 14.95 0.47
CA ARG A 510 -4.41 15.88 -0.07
C ARG A 510 -3.50 15.19 -1.09
N TYR A 511 -2.91 14.05 -0.74
CA TYR A 511 -2.06 13.27 -1.67
C TYR A 511 -2.87 12.67 -2.82
N PHE A 512 -4.09 12.20 -2.55
CA PHE A 512 -4.99 11.77 -3.62
C PHE A 512 -5.20 12.91 -4.65
N MET A 513 -5.37 14.14 -4.18
CA MET A 513 -5.50 15.31 -5.05
C MET A 513 -4.18 15.70 -5.72
N TRP A 514 -3.02 15.51 -5.10
CA TRP A 514 -1.73 15.67 -5.79
C TRP A 514 -1.67 14.82 -7.06
N ASN A 515 -2.18 13.59 -7.00
CA ASN A 515 -2.12 12.65 -8.12
C ASN A 515 -3.16 12.92 -9.23
N PHE A 516 -4.30 13.55 -8.91
CA PHE A 516 -5.43 13.67 -9.86
C PHE A 516 -5.96 15.10 -10.11
N SER A 517 -5.39 16.09 -9.42
CA SER A 517 -5.74 17.52 -9.55
C SER A 517 -4.51 18.38 -9.82
N GLY A 518 -3.43 18.16 -9.07
CA GLY A 518 -2.23 18.98 -9.12
C GLY A 518 -1.62 19.22 -7.74
N ARG A 519 -0.36 19.63 -7.71
CA ARG A 519 0.45 19.81 -6.50
C ARG A 519 0.94 21.25 -6.40
N GLN A 520 0.87 21.83 -5.20
CA GLN A 520 1.27 23.22 -4.98
C GLN A 520 2.77 23.42 -5.15
N ASN A 521 3.57 22.58 -4.48
CA ASN A 521 5.03 22.62 -4.49
C ASN A 521 5.63 21.35 -3.85
N ASP A 522 6.96 21.28 -3.89
CA ASP A 522 7.77 20.17 -3.37
C ASP A 522 7.99 20.19 -1.85
N PHE A 523 7.55 21.24 -1.15
CA PHE A 523 7.79 21.37 0.26
C PHE A 523 6.81 20.53 1.09
N GLN A 524 7.33 20.03 2.21
CA GLN A 524 6.49 19.36 3.18
C GLN A 524 5.54 20.38 3.81
N GLY A 525 4.24 20.08 3.74
CA GLY A 525 3.24 20.93 4.36
C GLY A 525 3.20 20.79 5.89
N ARG A 526 2.81 21.87 6.57
CA ARG A 526 2.45 21.86 8.00
C ARG A 526 1.06 22.46 8.27
N GLY A 527 0.12 22.25 7.34
CA GLY A 527 -1.26 22.76 7.43
C GLY A 527 -1.43 24.25 7.12
N GLY A 528 -0.35 24.95 6.74
CA GLY A 528 -0.41 26.31 6.21
C GLY A 528 -0.86 26.33 4.75
N GLN A 529 -1.16 27.53 4.24
CA GLN A 529 -1.62 27.71 2.85
C GLN A 529 -0.49 27.71 1.83
N LEU A 530 0.77 27.84 2.26
CA LEU A 530 1.91 28.07 1.36
C LEU A 530 2.59 26.78 0.88
N ASP A 531 2.54 25.70 1.66
CA ASP A 531 3.38 24.53 1.42
C ASP A 531 2.59 23.23 1.46
N GLY A 532 2.91 22.37 0.49
CA GLY A 532 2.42 21.00 0.42
C GLY A 532 0.91 20.86 0.20
N ASN A 533 0.18 21.88 -0.25
CA ASN A 533 -1.24 21.71 -0.59
C ASN A 533 -1.41 21.10 -1.99
N PHE A 534 -2.64 20.73 -2.33
CA PHE A 534 -2.99 20.45 -3.72
C PHE A 534 -3.52 21.72 -4.38
N ILE A 535 -3.35 21.82 -5.68
CA ILE A 535 -3.96 22.85 -6.53
C ILE A 535 -4.64 22.19 -7.72
N THR A 536 -5.38 22.99 -8.48
CA THR A 536 -6.11 22.54 -9.67
C THR A 536 -5.54 23.15 -10.95
N GLY A 537 -4.96 24.34 -10.90
CA GLY A 537 -4.64 25.15 -12.07
C GLY A 537 -5.80 26.04 -12.54
N ILE A 538 -6.95 25.98 -11.86
CA ILE A 538 -8.13 26.80 -12.15
C ILE A 538 -8.14 27.98 -11.16
N PRO A 539 -7.92 29.24 -11.61
CA PRO A 539 -7.60 30.35 -10.72
C PRO A 539 -8.58 30.58 -9.57
N PHE A 540 -9.89 30.53 -9.83
CA PHE A 540 -10.90 30.79 -8.80
C PHE A 540 -11.04 29.65 -7.78
N ILE A 541 -10.68 28.41 -8.15
CA ILE A 541 -10.65 27.28 -7.22
C ILE A 541 -9.39 27.36 -6.38
N ASP A 542 -8.24 27.61 -7.01
CA ASP A 542 -6.96 27.70 -6.33
C ASP A 542 -6.94 28.89 -5.35
N GLU A 543 -7.51 30.03 -5.73
CA GLU A 543 -7.65 31.20 -4.86
C GLU A 543 -8.48 30.89 -3.60
N ALA A 544 -9.50 30.03 -3.71
CA ALA A 544 -10.30 29.58 -2.58
C ALA A 544 -9.59 28.51 -1.72
N LEU A 545 -8.63 27.78 -2.27
CA LEU A 545 -7.90 26.72 -1.58
C LEU A 545 -6.66 27.24 -0.84
N VAL A 546 -5.85 28.03 -1.53
CA VAL A 546 -4.49 28.43 -1.09
C VAL A 546 -4.27 29.95 -1.14
N GLY A 547 -5.32 30.74 -1.40
CA GLY A 547 -5.24 32.19 -1.53
C GLY A 547 -4.78 32.65 -2.93
N SER A 548 -4.77 33.96 -3.15
CA SER A 548 -4.46 34.56 -4.46
C SER A 548 -3.13 34.08 -5.03
N GLN A 549 -3.15 33.63 -6.29
CA GLN A 549 -1.98 33.15 -7.03
C GLN A 549 -1.49 34.16 -8.08
N LYS A 550 -2.10 35.36 -8.17
CA LYS A 550 -1.87 36.31 -9.28
C LYS A 550 -0.54 37.06 -9.19
N ASP A 551 -0.05 37.29 -7.98
CA ASP A 551 1.13 38.12 -7.72
C ASP A 551 2.14 37.42 -6.80
N LEU A 552 2.29 36.10 -6.95
CA LEU A 552 3.30 35.37 -6.17
C LEU A 552 4.71 35.80 -6.63
N PRO A 553 5.62 36.11 -5.69
CA PRO A 553 7.03 36.33 -6.02
C PRO A 553 7.60 35.15 -6.82
N LYS A 554 8.40 35.43 -7.85
CA LYS A 554 9.08 34.38 -8.64
C LYS A 554 9.89 33.39 -7.79
N SER A 555 10.35 33.81 -6.61
CA SER A 555 11.06 32.95 -5.66
C SER A 555 10.21 31.80 -5.07
N ILE A 556 8.88 31.87 -5.23
CA ILE A 556 7.93 30.84 -4.78
C ILE A 556 7.65 29.83 -5.91
N GLU A 557 7.92 30.15 -7.18
CA GLU A 557 7.78 29.18 -8.27
C GLU A 557 8.75 28.01 -8.05
N ARG A 558 8.22 26.79 -8.16
CA ARG A 558 8.97 25.55 -7.98
C ARG A 558 8.65 24.57 -9.10
N PRO A 559 9.59 23.66 -9.42
CA PRO A 559 9.34 22.57 -10.35
C PRO A 559 8.09 21.77 -9.98
N GLY A 560 7.88 21.36 -8.71
CA GLY A 560 6.68 20.58 -8.35
C GLY A 560 5.38 21.36 -8.20
N THR A 561 5.26 22.52 -8.85
CA THR A 561 3.97 23.21 -9.01
C THR A 561 3.25 22.65 -10.25
N ASN A 562 2.45 21.60 -10.04
CA ASN A 562 1.84 20.81 -11.10
C ASN A 562 0.33 21.11 -11.24
N LYS A 563 -0.16 21.33 -12.48
CA LYS A 563 -1.57 21.71 -12.74
C LYS A 563 -2.25 20.78 -13.73
N TYR A 564 -3.16 19.91 -13.25
CA TYR A 564 -3.88 18.95 -14.10
C TYR A 564 -5.31 19.36 -14.45
N TYR A 565 -5.78 20.53 -14.00
CA TYR A 565 -7.09 21.10 -14.31
C TYR A 565 -8.27 20.18 -13.96
N LEU A 566 -8.10 19.35 -12.93
CA LEU A 566 -9.06 18.31 -12.50
C LEU A 566 -9.39 17.26 -13.57
N LEU A 567 -8.69 17.23 -14.71
CA LEU A 567 -9.02 16.34 -15.83
C LEU A 567 -8.90 14.85 -15.46
N PRO A 568 -7.82 14.39 -14.79
CA PRO A 568 -7.73 13.00 -14.34
C PRO A 568 -8.83 12.65 -13.33
N LEU A 569 -9.07 13.54 -12.36
CA LEU A 569 -10.11 13.37 -11.34
C LEU A 569 -11.51 13.23 -11.96
N LEU A 570 -11.90 14.15 -12.85
CA LEU A 570 -13.21 14.15 -13.48
C LEU A 570 -13.42 12.90 -14.34
N LEU A 571 -12.41 12.49 -15.12
CA LEU A 571 -12.49 11.26 -15.92
C LEU A 571 -12.64 10.03 -15.02
N GLY A 572 -11.89 9.98 -13.90
CA GLY A 572 -12.01 8.93 -12.89
C GLY A 572 -13.39 8.88 -12.22
N LEU A 573 -13.96 10.03 -11.86
CA LEU A 573 -15.31 10.09 -11.27
C LEU A 573 -16.40 9.64 -12.26
N ILE A 574 -16.30 10.05 -13.54
CA ILE A 574 -17.20 9.58 -14.60
C ILE A 574 -17.11 8.06 -14.72
N GLY A 575 -15.89 7.52 -14.75
CA GLY A 575 -15.67 6.08 -14.83
C GLY A 575 -16.16 5.32 -13.60
N LEU A 576 -15.96 5.85 -12.39
CA LEU A 576 -16.47 5.28 -11.14
C LEU A 576 -18.00 5.17 -11.18
N VAL A 577 -18.70 6.26 -11.52
CA VAL A 577 -20.16 6.28 -11.58
C VAL A 577 -20.67 5.34 -12.67
N PHE A 578 -20.12 5.44 -13.88
CA PHE A 578 -20.51 4.57 -14.99
C PHE A 578 -20.29 3.10 -14.67
N TYR A 579 -19.10 2.73 -14.18
CA TYR A 579 -18.75 1.35 -13.87
C TYR A 579 -19.60 0.79 -12.73
N SER A 580 -19.91 1.59 -11.71
CA SER A 580 -20.78 1.18 -10.61
C SER A 580 -22.22 0.92 -11.07
N ILE A 581 -22.75 1.72 -12.01
CA ILE A 581 -24.09 1.52 -12.57
C ILE A 581 -24.14 0.26 -13.44
N LYS A 582 -23.09 0.01 -14.24
CA LYS A 582 -23.09 -1.07 -15.25
C LYS A 582 -22.58 -2.40 -14.69
N ASP A 583 -21.71 -2.36 -13.69
CA ASP A 583 -21.14 -3.54 -13.05
C ASP A 583 -20.82 -3.32 -11.56
N GLY A 584 -21.87 -3.11 -10.76
CA GLY A 584 -21.72 -2.87 -9.32
C GLY A 584 -20.93 -3.94 -8.55
N LYS A 585 -20.93 -5.22 -8.98
CA LYS A 585 -20.15 -6.28 -8.33
C LYS A 585 -18.64 -6.06 -8.48
N ASN A 586 -18.18 -5.92 -9.73
CA ASN A 586 -16.76 -5.71 -9.99
C ASN A 586 -16.31 -4.30 -9.60
N SER A 587 -17.19 -3.29 -9.72
CA SER A 587 -16.91 -1.95 -9.20
C SER A 587 -16.70 -1.97 -7.69
N PHE A 588 -17.47 -2.75 -6.93
CA PHE A 588 -17.28 -2.89 -5.49
C PHE A 588 -15.97 -3.59 -5.11
N ILE A 589 -15.50 -4.56 -5.90
CA ILE A 589 -14.17 -5.17 -5.71
C ILE A 589 -13.08 -4.10 -5.85
N VAL A 590 -13.14 -3.28 -6.90
CA VAL A 590 -12.20 -2.17 -7.12
C VAL A 590 -12.31 -1.11 -6.01
N PHE A 591 -13.53 -0.79 -5.58
CA PHE A 591 -13.76 0.11 -4.44
C PHE A 591 -13.15 -0.44 -3.15
N MET A 592 -13.25 -1.74 -2.88
CA MET A 592 -12.64 -2.34 -1.71
C MET A 592 -11.12 -2.32 -1.80
N LEU A 593 -10.54 -2.52 -2.98
CA LEU A 593 -9.10 -2.32 -3.19
C LEU A 593 -8.72 -0.87 -2.87
N PHE A 594 -9.43 0.12 -3.42
CA PHE A 594 -9.24 1.56 -3.15
C PHE A 594 -9.36 1.91 -1.65
N LEU A 595 -10.40 1.42 -0.98
CA LEU A 595 -10.67 1.69 0.43
C LEU A 595 -9.60 1.09 1.34
N MET A 596 -9.24 -0.17 1.11
CA MET A 596 -8.29 -0.91 1.94
C MET A 596 -6.87 -0.36 1.82
N THR A 597 -6.49 0.06 0.61
CA THR A 597 -5.15 0.60 0.32
C THR A 597 -5.05 2.13 0.46
N GLY A 598 -6.14 2.79 0.87
CA GLY A 598 -6.23 4.23 1.10
C GLY A 598 -6.63 4.57 2.53
N LEU A 599 -7.93 4.75 2.76
CA LEU A 599 -8.45 5.17 4.07
C LEU A 599 -8.20 4.15 5.19
N ALA A 600 -8.27 2.84 4.90
CA ALA A 600 -8.05 1.82 5.93
C ALA A 600 -6.59 1.77 6.40
N ILE A 601 -5.62 1.95 5.49
CA ILE A 601 -4.22 2.04 5.87
C ILE A 601 -3.92 3.38 6.57
N ALA A 602 -4.55 4.49 6.17
CA ALA A 602 -4.44 5.76 6.91
C ALA A 602 -4.89 5.59 8.38
N PHE A 603 -6.00 4.86 8.57
CA PHE A 603 -6.52 4.52 9.89
C PHE A 603 -5.57 3.60 10.70
N TYR A 604 -5.04 2.56 10.06
CA TYR A 604 -4.14 1.58 10.68
C TYR A 604 -2.80 2.18 11.08
N LEU A 605 -2.24 3.10 10.29
CA LEU A 605 -0.98 3.76 10.64
C LEU A 605 -1.13 4.68 11.86
N ASN A 606 -2.35 5.17 12.13
CA ASN A 606 -2.68 6.11 13.20
C ASN A 606 -1.66 7.26 13.34
N MET A 607 -1.36 7.90 12.21
CA MET A 607 -0.32 8.92 12.09
C MET A 607 -0.59 10.10 13.02
N TYR A 608 0.43 10.52 13.76
CA TYR A 608 0.41 11.72 14.60
C TYR A 608 0.52 13.00 13.78
N ALA A 609 0.21 14.13 14.41
CA ALA A 609 0.22 15.45 13.78
C ALA A 609 1.64 15.86 13.34
N PHE A 610 1.76 16.12 12.04
CA PHE A 610 2.99 16.35 11.26
C PHE A 610 4.01 15.23 11.36
N GLN A 611 4.05 14.40 10.33
CA GLN A 611 5.10 13.39 10.19
C GLN A 611 6.45 14.05 9.87
N PRO A 612 7.60 13.37 10.06
CA PRO A 612 8.91 13.93 9.74
C PRO A 612 9.13 14.21 8.25
N ARG A 613 8.35 13.54 7.39
CA ARG A 613 8.32 13.70 5.93
C ARG A 613 6.94 13.39 5.38
N GLU A 614 6.69 13.72 4.11
CA GLU A 614 5.49 13.30 3.41
C GLU A 614 5.45 11.75 3.29
N ARG A 615 4.25 11.16 3.35
CA ARG A 615 4.02 9.69 3.37
C ARG A 615 3.02 9.22 2.33
N ASP A 616 2.98 9.90 1.20
CA ASP A 616 2.08 9.64 0.08
C ASP A 616 2.26 8.23 -0.52
N TYR A 617 3.50 7.73 -0.56
CA TYR A 617 3.86 6.37 -1.03
C TYR A 617 3.06 5.25 -0.35
N ALA A 618 2.62 5.44 0.91
CA ALA A 618 1.81 4.45 1.63
C ALA A 618 0.42 4.23 0.99
N PHE A 619 -0.01 5.17 0.14
CA PHE A 619 -1.33 5.19 -0.51
C PHE A 619 -1.27 4.91 -2.01
N ALA A 620 -0.09 4.64 -2.58
CA ALA A 620 0.09 4.44 -4.03
C ALA A 620 -0.88 3.39 -4.61
N ALA A 621 -1.11 2.29 -3.88
CA ALA A 621 -2.05 1.24 -4.29
C ALA A 621 -3.52 1.70 -4.39
N SER A 622 -3.93 2.74 -3.66
CA SER A 622 -5.25 3.35 -3.83
C SER A 622 -5.32 4.18 -5.11
N PHE A 623 -4.24 4.86 -5.49
CA PHE A 623 -4.15 5.63 -6.73
C PHE A 623 -4.12 4.70 -7.95
N TYR A 624 -3.49 3.52 -7.83
CA TYR A 624 -3.63 2.41 -8.78
C TYR A 624 -5.11 2.03 -8.97
N ALA A 625 -5.86 1.84 -7.87
CA ALA A 625 -7.27 1.47 -7.94
C ALA A 625 -8.13 2.57 -8.58
N PHE A 626 -7.86 3.85 -8.27
CA PHE A 626 -8.56 4.97 -8.91
C PHE A 626 -8.26 5.07 -10.42
N SER A 627 -7.04 4.75 -10.84
CA SER A 627 -6.63 4.74 -12.26
C SER A 627 -7.40 3.71 -13.09
N ILE A 628 -7.91 2.64 -12.47
CA ILE A 628 -8.87 1.71 -13.10
C ILE A 628 -10.16 2.46 -13.50
N TRP A 629 -10.68 3.31 -12.61
CA TRP A 629 -11.85 4.12 -12.92
C TRP A 629 -11.55 5.21 -13.95
N VAL A 630 -10.36 5.81 -13.94
CA VAL A 630 -9.94 6.73 -15.02
C VAL A 630 -10.03 6.03 -16.38
N GLY A 631 -9.53 4.79 -16.47
CA GLY A 631 -9.69 3.97 -17.66
C GLY A 631 -11.16 3.76 -18.04
N PHE A 632 -12.02 3.40 -17.10
CA PHE A 632 -13.46 3.25 -17.36
C PHE A 632 -14.18 4.55 -17.73
N GLY A 633 -13.63 5.72 -17.38
CA GLY A 633 -14.12 7.02 -17.85
C GLY A 633 -14.05 7.12 -19.38
N VAL A 634 -12.99 6.60 -19.99
CA VAL A 634 -12.83 6.53 -21.45
C VAL A 634 -13.94 5.66 -22.07
N TYR A 635 -14.18 4.47 -21.50
CA TYR A 635 -15.25 3.60 -21.97
C TYR A 635 -16.63 4.24 -21.78
N ALA A 636 -16.84 4.99 -20.69
CA ALA A 636 -18.10 5.70 -20.43
C ALA A 636 -18.42 6.72 -21.52
N ILE A 637 -17.41 7.47 -21.99
CA ILE A 637 -17.54 8.41 -23.11
C ILE A 637 -17.85 7.64 -24.40
N TYR A 638 -17.11 6.56 -24.69
CA TYR A 638 -17.37 5.72 -25.86
C TYR A 638 -18.79 5.12 -25.86
N ALA A 639 -19.32 4.74 -24.70
CA ALA A 639 -20.65 4.15 -24.56
C ALA A 639 -21.79 5.09 -25.03
N LEU A 640 -21.55 6.41 -25.12
CA LEU A 640 -22.49 7.37 -25.72
C LEU A 640 -22.61 7.17 -27.24
N VAL A 641 -21.50 6.82 -27.88
CA VAL A 641 -21.37 6.66 -29.34
C VAL A 641 -21.59 5.21 -29.77
N ASP A 642 -21.45 4.24 -28.87
CA ASP A 642 -21.70 2.81 -29.13
C ASP A 642 -23.14 2.52 -29.61
N LYS A 643 -24.07 3.44 -29.33
CA LYS A 643 -25.48 3.39 -29.78
C LYS A 643 -25.68 3.76 -31.25
N LEU A 644 -24.68 4.32 -31.93
CA LEU A 644 -24.79 4.67 -33.35
C LEU A 644 -24.93 3.43 -34.24
N LYS A 645 -25.47 3.57 -35.45
CA LYS A 645 -25.67 2.43 -36.37
C LYS A 645 -24.43 2.04 -37.17
N LYS A 646 -23.58 3.01 -37.54
CA LYS A 646 -22.45 2.79 -38.47
C LYS A 646 -21.19 2.34 -37.73
N GLU A 647 -20.70 1.13 -38.00
CA GLU A 647 -19.55 0.55 -37.27
C GLU A 647 -18.24 1.34 -37.48
N TRP A 648 -17.97 1.82 -38.70
CA TRP A 648 -16.76 2.62 -38.96
C TRP A 648 -16.73 3.92 -38.14
N VAL A 649 -17.90 4.51 -37.86
CA VAL A 649 -18.01 5.69 -36.99
C VAL A 649 -17.67 5.32 -35.56
N LYS A 650 -18.10 4.14 -35.07
CA LYS A 650 -17.76 3.66 -33.73
C LYS A 650 -16.27 3.41 -33.58
N VAL A 651 -15.66 2.75 -34.57
CA VAL A 651 -14.21 2.50 -34.61
C VAL A 651 -13.43 3.81 -34.61
N GLY A 652 -13.76 4.74 -35.53
CA GLY A 652 -13.11 6.05 -35.59
C GLY A 652 -13.29 6.86 -34.29
N SER A 653 -14.47 6.80 -33.68
CA SER A 653 -14.75 7.47 -32.40
C SER A 653 -13.98 6.84 -31.25
N ALA A 654 -13.85 5.52 -31.18
CA ALA A 654 -13.08 4.85 -30.14
C ALA A 654 -11.60 5.25 -30.18
N VAL A 655 -11.02 5.32 -31.38
CA VAL A 655 -9.63 5.79 -31.58
C VAL A 655 -9.51 7.25 -31.17
N LEU A 656 -10.39 8.12 -31.68
CA LEU A 656 -10.34 9.56 -31.41
C LEU A 656 -10.50 9.87 -29.91
N ILE A 657 -11.48 9.26 -29.24
CA ILE A 657 -11.70 9.40 -27.79
C ILE A 657 -10.45 8.97 -27.03
N THR A 658 -9.84 7.85 -27.41
CA THR A 658 -8.61 7.36 -26.76
C THR A 658 -7.48 8.37 -26.91
N LEU A 659 -7.22 8.88 -28.12
CA LEU A 659 -6.14 9.84 -28.38
C LEU A 659 -6.36 11.17 -27.64
N ILE A 660 -7.60 11.68 -27.62
CA ILE A 660 -7.96 12.89 -26.87
C ILE A 660 -7.73 12.67 -25.38
N CYS A 661 -8.21 11.55 -24.82
CA CYS A 661 -8.01 11.24 -23.41
C CYS A 661 -6.53 11.07 -23.05
N ILE A 662 -5.70 10.45 -23.93
CA ILE A 662 -4.25 10.36 -23.73
C ILE A 662 -3.64 11.77 -23.66
N GLY A 663 -3.96 12.66 -24.58
CA GLY A 663 -3.40 14.02 -24.58
C GLY A 663 -3.81 14.83 -23.36
N LEU A 664 -5.09 14.78 -22.97
CA LEU A 664 -5.67 15.62 -21.92
C LEU A 664 -5.41 15.11 -20.49
N VAL A 665 -5.15 13.81 -20.30
CA VAL A 665 -4.98 13.23 -18.97
C VAL A 665 -3.51 12.85 -18.75
N PRO A 666 -3.00 11.69 -19.21
CA PRO A 666 -1.61 11.34 -18.99
C PRO A 666 -0.63 12.26 -19.71
N GLY A 667 -0.99 12.89 -20.84
CA GLY A 667 -0.12 13.82 -21.56
C GLY A 667 0.17 15.10 -20.77
N ILE A 668 -0.84 15.66 -20.11
CA ILE A 668 -0.66 16.81 -19.21
C ILE A 668 0.13 16.38 -17.97
N MET A 669 -0.22 15.24 -17.36
CA MET A 669 0.52 14.75 -16.18
C MET A 669 2.01 14.49 -16.50
N ALA A 670 2.31 13.90 -17.66
CA ALA A 670 3.68 13.68 -18.11
C ALA A 670 4.43 15.00 -18.32
N LYS A 671 3.77 16.02 -18.88
CA LYS A 671 4.37 17.33 -19.14
C LYS A 671 4.66 18.07 -17.83
N GLU A 672 3.68 18.13 -16.93
CA GLU A 672 3.79 18.88 -15.68
C GLU A 672 4.76 18.20 -14.71
N ASN A 673 4.81 16.86 -14.67
CA ASN A 673 5.65 16.14 -13.70
C ASN A 673 7.07 15.79 -14.20
N TRP A 674 7.47 16.21 -15.39
CA TRP A 674 8.73 15.71 -15.97
C TRP A 674 9.96 16.30 -15.25
N ASP A 675 9.93 17.59 -14.93
CA ASP A 675 11.05 18.34 -14.39
C ASP A 675 11.26 18.13 -12.88
N ASP A 676 10.19 17.90 -12.12
CA ASP A 676 10.25 17.63 -10.68
C ASP A 676 10.49 16.14 -10.34
N HIS A 677 10.04 15.20 -11.19
CA HIS A 677 10.25 13.76 -10.99
C HIS A 677 11.49 13.21 -11.67
N SER A 678 12.12 13.95 -12.59
CA SER A 678 13.42 13.55 -13.13
C SER A 678 14.54 13.70 -12.11
N ARG A 679 15.17 12.57 -11.77
CA ARG A 679 16.33 12.49 -10.87
C ARG A 679 17.64 12.20 -11.60
N ALA A 680 17.62 12.15 -12.93
CA ALA A 680 18.76 11.77 -13.77
C ALA A 680 20.04 12.59 -13.55
N HIS A 681 19.91 13.79 -12.97
CA HIS A 681 21.01 14.70 -12.69
C HIS A 681 21.18 15.01 -11.19
N ARG A 682 20.61 14.19 -10.30
CA ARG A 682 20.79 14.33 -8.85
C ARG A 682 22.02 13.55 -8.39
N TYR A 683 23.03 14.28 -7.94
CA TYR A 683 24.29 13.74 -7.40
C TYR A 683 24.58 14.23 -5.97
N THR A 684 23.62 14.92 -5.34
CA THR A 684 23.83 15.62 -4.07
C THR A 684 24.20 14.68 -2.94
N ALA A 685 23.56 13.50 -2.86
CA ALA A 685 23.89 12.50 -1.85
C ALA A 685 25.34 12.01 -1.98
N LEU A 686 25.77 11.67 -3.21
CA LEU A 686 27.16 11.28 -3.48
C LEU A 686 28.15 12.42 -3.19
N ALA A 687 27.83 13.65 -3.60
CA ALA A 687 28.69 14.80 -3.38
C ALA A 687 28.88 15.10 -1.88
N ILE A 688 27.80 15.02 -1.08
CA ILE A 688 27.87 15.20 0.37
C ILE A 688 28.67 14.08 1.02
N ALA A 689 28.44 12.81 0.64
CA ALA A 689 29.20 11.68 1.15
C ALA A 689 30.71 11.83 0.89
N LYS A 690 31.10 12.19 -0.34
CA LYS A 690 32.49 12.46 -0.70
C LYS A 690 33.09 13.62 0.09
N ASN A 691 32.40 14.75 0.16
CA ASN A 691 32.88 15.92 0.90
C ASN A 691 33.09 15.60 2.39
N TYR A 692 32.21 14.79 2.99
CA TYR A 692 32.34 14.36 4.37
C TYR A 692 33.56 13.46 4.57
N LEU A 693 33.71 12.42 3.74
CA LEU A 693 34.82 11.47 3.84
C LEU A 693 36.17 12.07 3.49
N ASP A 694 36.27 12.89 2.44
CA ASP A 694 37.52 13.52 2.00
C ASP A 694 38.05 14.52 3.05
N SER A 695 37.17 15.05 3.91
CA SER A 695 37.56 15.91 5.04
C SER A 695 38.14 15.15 6.24
N CYS A 696 38.00 13.83 6.26
CA CYS A 696 38.44 12.98 7.37
C CYS A 696 39.93 12.63 7.25
N ALA A 697 40.65 12.64 8.37
CA ALA A 697 41.98 12.06 8.43
C ALA A 697 41.92 10.53 8.17
N PRO A 698 42.99 9.92 7.64
CA PRO A 698 43.05 8.46 7.52
C PRO A 698 42.73 7.76 8.85
N ASN A 699 41.84 6.75 8.81
CA ASN A 699 41.35 6.00 9.97
C ASN A 699 40.54 6.83 10.99
N ALA A 700 39.99 7.98 10.60
CA ALA A 700 39.06 8.71 11.47
C ALA A 700 37.83 7.85 11.83
N ILE A 701 37.37 8.00 13.06
CA ILE A 701 36.12 7.40 13.55
C ILE A 701 35.03 8.45 13.42
N LEU A 702 34.00 8.13 12.65
CA LEU A 702 32.85 8.99 12.43
C LEU A 702 31.70 8.54 13.31
N PHE A 703 31.24 9.45 14.18
CA PHE A 703 30.03 9.24 14.98
C PHE A 703 28.86 9.85 14.23
N THR A 704 27.87 9.01 13.89
CA THR A 704 26.66 9.44 13.19
C THR A 704 25.43 9.20 14.06
N LEU A 705 24.33 9.88 13.72
CA LEU A 705 23.09 9.87 14.51
C LEU A 705 21.97 9.16 13.75
N GLY A 706 21.73 7.89 14.11
CA GLY A 706 20.44 7.19 13.94
C GLY A 706 19.89 6.96 12.53
N ASP A 707 18.69 6.37 12.51
CA ASP A 707 17.89 5.91 11.37
C ASP A 707 17.47 7.02 10.39
N ASN A 708 17.28 8.26 10.87
CA ASN A 708 16.57 9.30 10.13
C ASN A 708 17.48 10.33 9.41
N ASP A 709 18.75 10.45 9.79
CA ASP A 709 19.61 11.58 9.40
C ASP A 709 20.84 11.15 8.59
N THR A 710 20.66 10.21 7.65
CA THR A 710 21.67 9.52 6.83
C THR A 710 22.25 8.30 7.53
N PHE A 711 21.82 7.10 7.11
CA PHE A 711 22.70 5.95 7.17
C PHE A 711 24.00 6.37 6.45
N PRO A 712 25.14 6.45 7.14
CA PRO A 712 26.40 6.81 6.52
C PRO A 712 26.92 5.62 5.72
N LEU A 713 26.21 5.28 4.66
CA LEU A 713 26.52 4.17 3.77
C LEU A 713 27.26 4.75 2.58
N TRP A 714 28.37 5.39 2.90
CA TRP A 714 29.35 5.90 1.96
C TRP A 714 30.21 4.76 1.38
#